data_AF-A0A7X8QXP1-F1
#
_entry.id   AF-A0A7X8QXP1-F1
#
_cell.length_a   1.000
_cell.length_b   1.000
_cell.length_c   1.000
_cell.angle_alpha   90.00
_cell.angle_beta   90.00
_cell.angle_gamma   90.00
#
_symmetry.space_group_name_H-M   'P 1'
#
loop_
_entity.id
_entity.type
_entity.pdbx_description
1 polymer ?
#
loop_
_entity_poly.entity_id
_entity_poly.type
_entity_poly.pdbx_seq_one_letter_code
_entity_poly.pdbx_strand_id
1 'polypeptide(L)'
;MDATALTLKQIAAATQLPFESLRIRAWREQWSASAQVIINHKATRLFAPSALPEDIRLKLNPSAAALVPVPQAPSAPVPAEPSIPESSRKIALARLDLVRAWQAHRSTHTGTAAQADAEFAAAYNSAHAFAQLHDTLGDVAIKTLYRWNSMLGGGSDWSVLVPQWGKQGSEGPMLDPLERDIFMGQLLAPQKININAAYTFTVQHLAERQPVRKSLMTFRRYAEHFKAHHFDKWIALREGEKALKDKVEHYVTRNPELLEVGQVFVSDGHRLNFHIINPATGKPCRATLVAYLDWKSYYPAGYEIMLEENTQCIASAFRNSVLNLGKLPQVVYQDNGRAYRAKYFQGQPDFEESGLYGLFGRLGVVMKFARPYNARAKVIEGWFGHFNDTFERLQPSYTGASIADKPAPLLRNEKWHKMRHNGVVPTVAETIERLNLWLEWEGAQPCPHVEGKTRKQVFDEGRGPGVDIASLDDLMMEAKVGYIGRHGIRFMGQDYWDDNLYGLKQRAIVRYSILDTSAIKVYTERGQYLCTASAVKPVHPMVCLAGDAERQALADQLGAQARLKKSTLDACELHLQSMPSWGLPGPEPKKEIEQAQPRAISLEQRIPDYAVNAEAKEVKTAAPVQTPGRPTLFPNSYERYQWHIDNGLQTEEDRRWMAEYKQSPEYHLLFAAFES
;
A
#
# COMPACT_ATOMS: atom_id res chain seq x y z
N MET A 1 -48.10 15.33 27.12
CA MET A 1 -48.26 16.80 27.31
C MET A 1 -47.78 17.45 26.05
N ASP A 2 -48.67 18.16 25.36
CA ASP A 2 -48.37 18.84 24.10
C ASP A 2 -47.18 19.79 24.26
N ALA A 3 -46.10 19.49 23.55
CA ALA A 3 -44.85 20.21 23.63
C ALA A 3 -44.97 21.55 22.89
N THR A 4 -45.44 22.59 23.59
CA THR A 4 -45.41 23.97 23.11
C THR A 4 -44.01 24.35 22.64
N ALA A 5 -43.88 24.76 21.37
CA ALA A 5 -42.59 25.17 20.81
C ALA A 5 -42.06 26.43 21.52
N LEU A 6 -40.76 26.43 21.86
CA LEU A 6 -40.13 27.45 22.69
C LEU A 6 -39.18 28.32 21.88
N THR A 7 -39.06 29.60 22.24
CA THR A 7 -38.00 30.48 21.72
C THR A 7 -36.65 30.14 22.35
N LEU A 8 -35.54 30.45 21.67
CA LEU A 8 -34.18 30.30 22.25
C LEU A 8 -34.00 31.05 23.58
N LYS A 9 -34.70 32.18 23.78
CA LYS A 9 -34.69 32.92 25.06
C LYS A 9 -35.36 32.12 26.18
N GLN A 10 -36.49 31.49 25.88
CA GLN A 10 -37.18 30.63 26.86
C GLN A 10 -36.37 29.37 27.18
N ILE A 11 -35.71 28.78 26.18
CA ILE A 11 -34.80 27.64 26.38
C ILE A 11 -33.61 28.03 27.26
N ALA A 12 -33.01 29.20 27.00
CA ALA A 12 -31.92 29.73 27.80
C ALA A 12 -32.34 29.95 29.28
N ALA A 13 -33.51 30.55 29.49
CA ALA A 13 -34.05 30.77 30.83
C ALA A 13 -34.33 29.45 31.57
N ALA A 14 -34.92 28.46 30.89
CA ALA A 14 -35.28 27.18 31.49
C ALA A 14 -34.06 26.29 31.79
N THR A 15 -33.00 26.36 30.97
CA THR A 15 -31.79 25.54 31.14
C THR A 15 -30.68 26.22 31.93
N GLN A 16 -30.89 27.48 32.36
CA GLN A 16 -29.88 28.34 32.99
C GLN A 16 -28.58 28.49 32.17
N LEU A 17 -28.67 28.38 30.85
CA LEU A 17 -27.54 28.57 29.94
C LEU A 17 -27.54 30.00 29.36
N PRO A 18 -26.36 30.62 29.11
CA PRO A 18 -26.30 31.93 28.49
C PRO A 18 -26.94 31.91 27.09
N PHE A 19 -27.84 32.87 26.83
CA PHE A 19 -28.56 32.96 25.56
C PHE A 19 -27.62 33.02 24.34
N GLU A 20 -26.50 33.74 24.46
CA GLU A 20 -25.55 33.91 23.37
C GLU A 20 -24.83 32.59 23.03
N SER A 21 -24.50 31.78 24.04
CA SER A 21 -23.92 30.45 23.86
C SER A 21 -24.89 29.50 23.15
N LEU A 22 -26.18 29.53 23.53
CA LEU A 22 -27.21 28.75 22.86
C LEU A 22 -27.48 29.22 21.43
N ARG A 23 -27.43 30.53 21.17
CA ARG A 23 -27.60 31.10 19.83
C ARG A 23 -26.48 30.66 18.88
N ILE A 24 -25.23 30.74 19.33
CA ILE A 24 -24.06 30.27 18.57
C ILE A 24 -24.15 28.77 18.33
N ARG A 25 -24.51 28.00 19.36
CA ARG A 25 -24.60 26.54 19.27
C ARG A 25 -25.71 26.09 18.32
N ALA A 26 -26.90 26.70 18.40
CA ALA A 26 -28.02 26.40 17.51
C ALA A 26 -27.69 26.70 16.04
N TRP A 27 -26.87 27.72 15.77
CA TRP A 27 -26.37 27.99 14.41
C TRP A 27 -25.34 26.96 13.97
N ARG A 28 -24.34 26.65 14.81
CA ARG A 28 -23.26 25.69 14.51
C ARG A 28 -23.78 24.27 14.27
N GLU A 29 -24.75 23.86 15.07
CA GLU A 29 -25.37 22.53 15.02
C GLU A 29 -26.65 22.50 14.15
N GLN A 30 -26.95 23.61 13.47
CA GLN A 30 -28.09 23.77 12.57
C GLN A 30 -29.42 23.23 13.12
N TRP A 31 -29.83 23.71 14.29
CA TRP A 31 -31.07 23.26 14.90
C TRP A 31 -32.29 23.63 14.03
N SER A 32 -33.16 22.64 13.80
CA SER A 32 -34.38 22.81 13.00
C SER A 32 -35.44 23.60 13.78
N ALA A 33 -35.78 24.78 13.27
CA ALA A 33 -36.90 25.56 13.81
C ALA A 33 -38.24 24.93 13.38
N SER A 34 -39.16 24.74 14.32
CA SER A 34 -40.48 24.17 14.04
C SER A 34 -41.47 25.20 13.52
N ALA A 35 -41.29 26.48 13.88
CA ALA A 35 -42.11 27.58 13.42
C ALA A 35 -41.37 28.93 13.57
N GLN A 36 -41.94 30.01 13.04
CA GLN A 36 -41.46 31.37 13.23
C GLN A 36 -42.62 32.29 13.58
N VAL A 37 -42.44 33.15 14.58
CA VAL A 37 -43.45 34.11 15.06
C VAL A 37 -42.84 35.49 15.13
N ILE A 38 -43.61 36.53 14.81
CA ILE A 38 -43.16 37.92 14.90
C ILE A 38 -43.41 38.41 16.33
N ILE A 39 -42.33 38.74 17.05
CA ILE A 39 -42.37 39.34 18.39
C ILE A 39 -41.64 40.67 18.30
N ASN A 40 -42.30 41.77 18.69
CA ASN A 40 -41.76 43.14 18.61
C ASN A 40 -41.20 43.48 17.21
N HIS A 41 -42.00 43.23 16.16
CA HIS A 41 -41.64 43.44 14.75
C HIS A 41 -40.40 42.66 14.25
N LYS A 42 -39.92 41.66 15.01
CA LYS A 42 -38.80 40.78 14.62
C LYS A 42 -39.23 39.33 14.56
N ALA A 43 -38.91 38.68 13.45
CA ALA A 43 -39.26 37.29 13.21
C ALA A 43 -38.37 36.35 14.04
N THR A 44 -38.94 35.75 15.08
CA THR A 44 -38.27 34.91 16.07
C THR A 44 -38.57 33.43 15.82
N ARG A 45 -37.54 32.60 15.76
CA ARG A 45 -37.66 31.15 15.52
C ARG A 45 -38.08 30.41 16.81
N LEU A 46 -38.98 29.46 16.65
CA LEU A 46 -39.44 28.53 17.68
C LEU A 46 -38.85 27.15 17.43
N PHE A 47 -38.52 26.45 18.50
CA PHE A 47 -37.92 25.12 18.47
C PHE A 47 -38.80 24.17 19.27
N ALA A 48 -39.18 23.05 18.64
CA ALA A 48 -39.89 21.98 19.33
C ALA A 48 -38.92 21.26 20.29
N PRO A 49 -39.29 21.03 21.56
CA PRO A 49 -38.42 20.34 22.51
C PRO A 49 -37.92 18.98 22.04
N SER A 50 -38.68 18.24 21.23
CA SER A 50 -38.25 16.95 20.67
C SER A 50 -37.12 17.05 19.65
N ALA A 51 -37.01 18.17 18.94
CA ALA A 51 -36.01 18.41 17.89
C ALA A 51 -34.70 19.03 18.40
N LEU A 52 -34.61 19.30 19.71
CA LEU A 52 -33.40 19.82 20.34
C LEU A 52 -32.39 18.70 20.66
N PRO A 53 -31.09 19.01 20.78
CA PRO A 53 -30.09 18.05 21.22
C PRO A 53 -30.40 17.44 22.59
N GLU A 54 -30.00 16.19 22.78
CA GLU A 54 -30.35 15.36 23.94
C GLU A 54 -29.95 15.98 25.28
N ASP A 55 -28.78 16.62 25.35
CA ASP A 55 -28.30 17.31 26.55
C ASP A 55 -29.16 18.53 26.93
N ILE A 56 -29.71 19.22 25.94
CA ILE A 56 -30.63 20.36 26.15
C ILE A 56 -32.02 19.86 26.53
N ARG A 57 -32.47 18.74 25.94
CA ARG A 57 -33.74 18.09 26.27
C ARG A 57 -33.77 17.60 27.71
N LEU A 58 -32.70 16.96 28.17
CA LEU A 58 -32.57 16.48 29.55
C LEU A 58 -32.59 17.63 30.56
N LYS A 59 -32.01 18.78 30.21
CA LYS A 59 -32.07 20.00 31.05
C LYS A 59 -33.43 20.69 31.05
N LEU A 60 -34.16 20.66 29.93
CA LEU A 60 -35.50 21.26 29.82
C LEU A 60 -36.57 20.46 30.56
N ASN A 61 -36.39 19.15 30.70
CA ASN A 61 -37.34 18.29 31.38
C ASN A 61 -36.63 17.33 32.35
N PRO A 62 -36.18 17.82 33.51
CA PRO A 62 -35.41 17.02 34.47
C PRO A 62 -36.19 15.80 35.02
N SER A 63 -37.52 15.78 34.88
CA SER A 63 -38.35 14.62 35.23
C SER A 63 -38.26 13.46 34.23
N ALA A 64 -37.81 13.71 32.99
CA ALA A 64 -37.55 12.65 32.00
C ALA A 64 -36.18 11.98 32.18
N ALA A 65 -35.26 12.62 32.93
CA ALA A 65 -33.97 12.04 33.31
C ALA A 65 -34.10 10.91 34.37
N ALA A 66 -35.28 10.73 34.98
CA ALA A 66 -35.53 9.70 35.99
C ALA A 66 -35.72 8.28 35.43
N LEU A 67 -35.73 8.10 34.10
CA LEU A 67 -35.88 6.78 33.45
C LEU A 67 -34.63 6.34 32.66
N VAL A 68 -33.53 7.09 32.74
CA VAL A 68 -32.22 6.62 32.27
C VAL A 68 -31.59 5.84 33.44
N PRO A 69 -31.13 4.59 33.27
CA PRO A 69 -30.43 3.90 34.34
C PRO A 69 -29.16 4.71 34.65
N VAL A 70 -29.13 5.31 35.83
CA VAL A 70 -27.93 5.91 36.40
C VAL A 70 -26.85 4.83 36.36
N PRO A 71 -25.67 5.07 35.74
CA PRO A 71 -24.54 4.19 35.93
C PRO A 71 -24.29 4.19 37.44
N GLN A 72 -24.51 3.04 38.09
CA GLN A 72 -24.26 2.91 39.51
C GLN A 72 -22.89 3.50 39.80
N ALA A 73 -22.83 4.50 40.68
CA ALA A 73 -21.57 4.94 41.25
C ALA A 73 -20.83 3.67 41.71
N PRO A 74 -19.53 3.50 41.39
CA PRO A 74 -18.82 2.30 41.79
C PRO A 74 -19.05 2.13 43.29
N SER A 75 -19.71 1.02 43.64
CA SER A 75 -19.91 0.64 45.03
C SER A 75 -18.58 0.83 45.74
N ALA A 76 -18.58 1.49 46.90
CA ALA A 76 -17.41 1.57 47.76
C ALA A 76 -16.72 0.20 47.74
N PRO A 77 -15.38 0.15 47.56
CA PRO A 77 -14.68 -1.12 47.37
C PRO A 77 -15.13 -2.05 48.48
N VAL A 78 -15.84 -3.11 48.10
CA VAL A 78 -16.18 -4.19 49.02
C VAL A 78 -14.86 -4.53 49.71
N PRO A 79 -14.77 -4.47 51.06
CA PRO A 79 -13.53 -4.82 51.73
C PRO A 79 -13.10 -6.17 51.17
N ALA A 80 -11.95 -6.18 50.49
CA ALA A 80 -11.50 -7.33 49.73
C ALA A 80 -11.52 -8.52 50.69
N GLU A 81 -12.36 -9.52 50.39
CA GLU A 81 -12.29 -10.79 51.09
C GLU A 81 -10.82 -11.23 51.05
N PRO A 82 -10.27 -11.79 52.15
CA PRO A 82 -8.89 -12.25 52.17
C PRO A 82 -8.64 -13.09 50.91
N SER A 83 -7.72 -12.63 50.08
CA SER A 83 -7.43 -13.20 48.75
C SER A 83 -6.93 -14.63 48.90
N ILE A 84 -7.86 -15.57 48.95
CA ILE A 84 -7.56 -17.00 48.97
C ILE A 84 -7.40 -17.42 47.51
N PRO A 85 -6.25 -18.00 47.11
CA PRO A 85 -6.06 -18.52 45.77
C PRO A 85 -7.19 -19.47 45.37
N GLU A 86 -7.65 -19.40 44.12
CA GLU A 86 -8.78 -20.22 43.65
C GLU A 86 -8.52 -21.73 43.79
N SER A 87 -7.26 -22.15 43.67
CA SER A 87 -6.82 -23.52 43.96
C SER A 87 -7.03 -23.91 45.44
N SER A 88 -6.67 -23.03 46.36
CA SER A 88 -6.88 -23.22 47.80
C SER A 88 -8.36 -23.19 48.16
N ARG A 89 -9.16 -22.37 47.48
CA ARG A 89 -10.63 -22.34 47.59
C ARG A 89 -11.25 -23.64 47.11
N LYS A 90 -10.83 -24.15 45.95
CA LYS A 90 -11.28 -25.45 45.40
C LYS A 90 -10.99 -26.60 46.37
N ILE A 91 -9.79 -26.63 46.95
CA ILE A 91 -9.43 -27.63 47.97
C ILE A 91 -10.30 -27.48 49.23
N ALA A 92 -10.54 -26.26 49.70
CA ALA A 92 -11.35 -26.02 50.90
C ALA A 92 -12.82 -26.44 50.71
N LEU A 93 -13.40 -26.15 49.54
CA LEU A 93 -14.75 -26.57 49.18
C LEU A 93 -14.84 -28.09 49.04
N ALA A 94 -13.88 -28.72 48.37
CA ALA A 94 -13.82 -30.18 48.28
C ALA A 94 -13.73 -30.84 49.67
N ARG A 95 -12.98 -30.25 50.62
CA ARG A 95 -12.92 -30.72 52.02
C ARG A 95 -14.28 -30.61 52.70
N LEU A 96 -15.00 -29.50 52.50
CA LEU A 96 -16.33 -29.29 53.08
C LEU A 96 -17.34 -30.30 52.53
N ASP A 97 -17.36 -30.50 51.21
CA ASP A 97 -18.28 -31.43 50.54
C ASP A 97 -18.03 -32.87 50.97
N LEU A 98 -16.76 -33.28 51.12
CA LEU A 98 -16.42 -34.61 51.61
C LEU A 98 -16.84 -34.83 53.07
N VAL A 99 -16.68 -33.82 53.93
CA VAL A 99 -17.15 -33.88 55.33
C VAL A 99 -18.67 -33.99 55.40
N ARG A 100 -19.40 -33.23 54.57
CA ARG A 100 -20.87 -33.31 54.48
C ARG A 100 -21.33 -34.68 53.98
N ALA A 101 -20.69 -35.22 52.96
CA ALA A 101 -20.98 -36.56 52.44
C ALA A 101 -20.76 -37.64 53.49
N TRP A 102 -19.69 -37.53 54.28
CA TRP A 102 -19.41 -38.43 55.40
C TRP A 102 -20.46 -38.33 56.52
N GLN A 103 -20.83 -37.12 56.93
CA GLN A 103 -21.88 -36.89 57.92
C GLN A 103 -23.25 -37.44 57.46
N ALA A 104 -23.61 -37.22 56.19
CA ALA A 104 -24.84 -37.74 55.60
C ALA A 104 -24.85 -39.27 55.62
N HIS A 105 -23.78 -39.91 55.14
CA HIS A 105 -23.64 -41.37 55.16
C HIS A 105 -23.80 -41.95 56.57
N ARG A 106 -23.18 -41.31 57.57
CA ARG A 106 -23.27 -41.73 58.97
C ARG A 106 -24.66 -41.56 59.57
N SER A 107 -25.43 -40.57 59.13
CA SER A 107 -26.82 -40.36 59.58
C SER A 107 -27.81 -41.38 59.03
N THR A 108 -27.53 -41.93 57.84
CA THR A 108 -28.39 -42.91 57.15
C THR A 108 -27.99 -44.36 57.42
N HIS A 109 -26.82 -44.59 58.02
CA HIS A 109 -26.29 -45.93 58.26
C HIS A 109 -26.91 -46.58 59.51
N THR A 110 -27.30 -47.84 59.40
CA THR A 110 -28.05 -48.59 60.43
C THR A 110 -27.16 -49.38 61.40
N GLY A 111 -25.85 -49.45 61.15
CA GLY A 111 -24.84 -50.11 61.98
C GLY A 111 -24.14 -49.20 63.00
N THR A 112 -23.02 -49.66 63.57
CA THR A 112 -22.22 -48.86 64.51
C THR A 112 -21.48 -47.73 63.80
N ALA A 113 -21.24 -46.61 64.49
CA ALA A 113 -20.52 -45.47 63.91
C ALA A 113 -19.12 -45.83 63.38
N ALA A 114 -18.44 -46.80 64.01
CA ALA A 114 -17.14 -47.29 63.56
C ALA A 114 -17.22 -48.08 62.23
N GLN A 115 -18.30 -48.81 61.99
CA GLN A 115 -18.56 -49.50 60.72
C GLN A 115 -18.88 -48.51 59.61
N ALA A 116 -19.75 -47.53 59.89
CA ALA A 116 -20.08 -46.46 58.94
C ALA A 116 -18.84 -45.67 58.49
N ASP A 117 -17.92 -45.39 59.43
CA ASP A 117 -16.67 -44.69 59.15
C ASP A 117 -15.71 -45.54 58.31
N ALA A 118 -15.56 -46.84 58.62
CA ALA A 118 -14.70 -47.75 57.88
C ALA A 118 -15.19 -47.99 56.44
N GLU A 119 -16.51 -48.17 56.27
CA GLU A 119 -17.15 -48.33 54.97
C GLU A 119 -17.02 -47.08 54.11
N PHE A 120 -17.26 -45.89 54.69
CA PHE A 120 -17.11 -44.63 53.96
C PHE A 120 -15.65 -44.38 53.53
N ALA A 121 -14.68 -44.69 54.40
CA ALA A 121 -13.26 -44.57 54.07
C ALA A 121 -12.88 -45.47 52.89
N ALA A 122 -13.34 -46.72 52.92
CA ALA A 122 -13.07 -47.69 51.86
C ALA A 122 -13.75 -47.29 50.55
N ALA A 123 -15.00 -46.82 50.62
CA ALA A 123 -15.75 -46.36 49.45
C ALA A 123 -15.13 -45.10 48.82
N TYR A 124 -14.71 -44.12 49.63
CA TYR A 124 -14.07 -42.90 49.13
C TYR A 124 -12.68 -43.19 48.53
N ASN A 125 -11.82 -43.93 49.24
CA ASN A 125 -10.46 -44.23 48.78
C ASN A 125 -10.41 -45.28 47.66
N SER A 126 -11.55 -45.92 47.32
CA SER A 126 -11.67 -46.74 46.10
C SER A 126 -11.68 -45.92 44.80
N ALA A 127 -11.65 -44.58 44.88
CA ALA A 127 -11.67 -43.62 43.77
C ALA A 127 -12.92 -43.65 42.85
N HIS A 128 -13.88 -44.54 43.10
CA HIS A 128 -15.09 -44.66 42.26
C HIS A 128 -16.32 -43.91 42.79
N ALA A 129 -16.51 -43.82 44.11
CA ALA A 129 -17.71 -43.21 44.70
C ALA A 129 -17.72 -41.68 44.61
N PHE A 130 -16.55 -41.03 44.65
CA PHE A 130 -16.40 -39.57 44.64
C PHE A 130 -15.20 -39.14 43.77
N ALA A 131 -15.16 -39.57 42.51
CA ALA A 131 -14.03 -39.37 41.61
C ALA A 131 -13.53 -37.91 41.55
N GLN A 132 -14.42 -36.93 41.44
CA GLN A 132 -14.05 -35.51 41.38
C GLN A 132 -13.43 -34.97 42.69
N LEU A 133 -13.87 -35.48 43.84
CA LEU A 133 -13.30 -35.10 45.14
C LEU A 133 -11.96 -35.81 45.37
N HIS A 134 -11.85 -37.08 44.96
CA HIS A 134 -10.61 -37.86 45.04
C HIS A 134 -9.51 -37.29 44.14
N ASP A 135 -9.83 -36.87 42.92
CA ASP A 135 -8.90 -36.15 42.03
C ASP A 135 -8.35 -34.85 42.67
N THR A 136 -9.16 -34.18 43.50
CA THR A 136 -8.79 -32.90 44.11
C THR A 136 -8.05 -33.06 45.46
N LEU A 137 -8.38 -34.08 46.26
CA LEU A 137 -7.88 -34.25 47.63
C LEU A 137 -6.94 -35.45 47.82
N GLY A 138 -6.98 -36.42 46.91
CA GLY A 138 -6.31 -37.72 47.05
C GLY A 138 -6.93 -38.58 48.15
N ASP A 139 -6.13 -39.55 48.64
CA ASP A 139 -6.51 -40.44 49.72
C ASP A 139 -6.65 -39.70 51.05
N VAL A 140 -7.77 -39.91 51.74
CA VAL A 140 -8.08 -39.22 53.00
C VAL A 140 -8.35 -40.26 54.08
N ALA A 141 -7.56 -40.17 55.16
CA ALA A 141 -7.79 -40.96 56.37
C ALA A 141 -8.99 -40.42 57.17
N ILE A 142 -9.75 -41.32 57.80
CA ILE A 142 -10.91 -40.94 58.65
C ILE A 142 -10.55 -39.95 59.75
N LYS A 143 -9.36 -40.08 60.37
CA LYS A 143 -8.88 -39.13 61.39
C LYS A 143 -8.81 -37.68 60.85
N THR A 144 -8.54 -37.51 59.56
CA THR A 144 -8.51 -36.21 58.88
C THR A 144 -9.91 -35.62 58.73
N LEU A 145 -10.92 -36.44 58.41
CA LEU A 145 -12.33 -36.01 58.35
C LEU A 145 -12.83 -35.56 59.73
N TYR A 146 -12.51 -36.30 60.79
CA TYR A 146 -12.82 -35.89 62.16
C TYR A 146 -12.16 -34.55 62.53
N ARG A 147 -10.91 -34.34 62.13
CA ARG A 147 -10.21 -33.06 62.34
C ARG A 147 -10.89 -31.91 61.60
N TRP A 148 -11.24 -32.08 60.34
CA TRP A 148 -11.96 -31.05 59.57
C TRP A 148 -13.35 -30.77 60.12
N ASN A 149 -14.08 -31.82 60.53
CA ASN A 149 -15.38 -31.68 61.18
C ASN A 149 -15.30 -30.91 62.50
N SER A 150 -14.26 -31.18 63.31
CA SER A 150 -14.00 -30.43 64.54
C SER A 150 -13.64 -28.96 64.27
N MET A 151 -12.94 -28.66 63.17
CA MET A 151 -12.61 -27.27 62.77
C MET A 151 -13.85 -26.49 62.34
N LEU A 152 -14.84 -27.15 61.73
CA LEU A 152 -16.10 -26.52 61.31
C LEU A 152 -17.02 -26.18 62.48
N GLY A 153 -16.92 -26.90 63.61
CA GLY A 153 -17.71 -26.60 64.82
C GLY A 153 -19.23 -26.61 64.62
N GLY A 154 -19.74 -27.34 63.62
CA GLY A 154 -21.15 -27.35 63.22
C GLY A 154 -21.57 -26.22 62.26
N GLY A 155 -20.66 -25.31 61.91
CA GLY A 155 -20.85 -24.29 60.89
C GLY A 155 -20.64 -24.78 59.45
N SER A 156 -21.03 -23.96 58.48
CA SER A 156 -20.83 -24.20 57.04
C SER A 156 -19.74 -23.31 56.42
N ASP A 157 -18.90 -22.70 57.24
CA ASP A 157 -17.84 -21.82 56.77
C ASP A 157 -16.66 -22.64 56.22
N TRP A 158 -16.47 -22.63 54.91
CA TRP A 158 -15.37 -23.34 54.24
C TRP A 158 -14.01 -22.67 54.47
N SER A 159 -13.97 -21.40 54.89
CA SER A 159 -12.73 -20.63 55.02
C SER A 159 -11.75 -21.22 56.05
N VAL A 160 -12.27 -21.89 57.08
CA VAL A 160 -11.47 -22.56 58.12
C VAL A 160 -10.76 -23.83 57.61
N LEU A 161 -11.22 -24.39 56.48
CA LEU A 161 -10.66 -25.59 55.86
C LEU A 161 -9.62 -25.29 54.77
N VAL A 162 -9.30 -24.02 54.54
CA VAL A 162 -8.28 -23.61 53.57
C VAL A 162 -6.90 -24.19 53.96
N PRO A 163 -6.18 -24.84 53.03
CA PRO A 163 -4.84 -25.35 53.31
C PRO A 163 -3.91 -24.24 53.81
N GLN A 164 -3.17 -24.51 54.89
CA GLN A 164 -2.20 -23.56 55.45
C GLN A 164 -0.83 -23.64 54.78
N TRP A 165 -0.53 -24.75 54.10
CA TRP A 165 0.66 -24.87 53.26
C TRP A 165 0.45 -24.11 51.96
N GLY A 166 1.47 -23.39 51.49
CA GLY A 166 1.35 -22.54 50.30
C GLY A 166 0.64 -21.22 50.53
N LYS A 167 0.36 -20.83 51.79
CA LYS A 167 0.19 -19.41 52.13
C LYS A 167 1.50 -18.70 51.79
N GLN A 168 1.63 -18.26 50.54
CA GLN A 168 2.54 -17.18 50.23
C GLN A 168 2.09 -16.07 51.18
N GLY A 169 2.97 -15.68 52.11
CA GLY A 169 2.76 -14.43 52.82
C GLY A 169 2.41 -13.39 51.76
N SER A 170 1.41 -12.55 52.03
CA SER A 170 0.95 -11.47 51.16
C SER A 170 2.05 -10.49 50.74
N GLU A 171 3.27 -10.68 51.24
CA GLU A 171 4.46 -9.93 50.98
C GLU A 171 5.41 -10.83 50.20
N GLY A 172 5.68 -10.50 48.93
CA GLY A 172 6.60 -11.21 48.05
C GLY A 172 8.02 -11.35 48.65
N PRO A 173 9.00 -11.89 47.90
CA PRO A 173 10.37 -12.05 48.42
C PRO A 173 10.88 -10.72 49.01
N MET A 174 11.21 -10.70 50.30
CA MET A 174 11.69 -9.50 50.98
C MET A 174 13.21 -9.43 50.97
N LEU A 175 13.74 -8.41 50.30
CA LEU A 175 15.10 -7.93 50.50
C LEU A 175 15.10 -6.81 51.54
N ASP A 176 16.22 -6.60 52.21
CA ASP A 176 16.38 -5.42 53.06
C ASP A 176 16.30 -4.15 52.18
N PRO A 177 15.72 -3.02 52.64
CA PRO A 177 15.60 -1.82 51.80
C PRO A 177 16.93 -1.37 51.20
N LEU A 178 18.04 -1.46 51.96
CA LEU A 178 19.36 -1.07 51.48
C LEU A 178 19.90 -2.06 50.44
N GLU A 179 19.75 -3.37 50.71
CA GLU A 179 20.09 -4.44 49.76
C GLU A 179 19.33 -4.27 48.44
N ARG A 180 18.02 -3.98 48.53
CA ARG A 180 17.13 -3.78 47.39
C ARG A 180 17.56 -2.59 46.55
N ASP A 181 17.78 -1.43 47.17
CA ASP A 181 18.02 -0.18 46.43
C ASP A 181 19.35 -0.23 45.69
N ILE A 182 20.41 -0.79 46.30
CA ILE A 182 21.70 -0.98 45.66
C ILE A 182 21.60 -2.01 44.53
N PHE A 183 21.02 -3.18 44.81
CA PHE A 183 20.90 -4.26 43.82
C PHE A 183 20.05 -3.83 42.62
N MET A 184 18.88 -3.24 42.85
CA MET A 184 17.99 -2.78 41.79
C MET A 184 18.55 -1.56 41.06
N GLY A 185 19.26 -0.66 41.74
CA GLY A 185 19.95 0.47 41.09
C GLY A 185 20.99 0.00 40.07
N GLN A 186 21.75 -1.05 40.40
CA GLN A 186 22.69 -1.67 39.46
C GLN A 186 21.99 -2.50 38.38
N LEU A 187 20.97 -3.27 38.78
CA LEU A 187 20.28 -4.19 37.88
C LEU A 187 19.43 -3.44 36.83
N LEU A 188 18.77 -2.35 37.19
CA LEU A 188 17.92 -1.58 36.26
C LEU A 188 18.73 -0.65 35.36
N ALA A 189 20.05 -0.58 35.53
CA ALA A 189 20.92 0.28 34.76
C ALA A 189 20.94 -0.10 33.26
N PRO A 190 21.14 0.88 32.35
CA PRO A 190 21.08 0.66 30.90
C PRO A 190 22.20 -0.25 30.37
N GLN A 191 23.25 -0.52 31.16
CA GLN A 191 24.33 -1.46 30.82
C GLN A 191 23.88 -2.93 30.86
N LYS A 192 22.64 -3.20 31.28
CA LYS A 192 22.05 -4.55 31.33
C LYS A 192 22.88 -5.56 32.12
N ILE A 193 23.37 -5.14 33.30
CA ILE A 193 24.09 -6.01 34.23
C ILE A 193 23.25 -7.27 34.52
N ASN A 194 23.90 -8.44 34.50
CA ASN A 194 23.24 -9.71 34.80
C ASN A 194 23.02 -9.88 36.32
N ILE A 195 22.05 -10.70 36.71
CA ILE A 195 21.65 -10.87 38.12
C ILE A 195 22.81 -11.32 39.00
N ASN A 196 23.65 -12.23 38.50
CA ASN A 196 24.77 -12.77 39.27
C ASN A 196 25.82 -11.69 39.56
N ALA A 197 26.16 -10.87 38.56
CA ALA A 197 27.11 -9.77 38.71
C ALA A 197 26.56 -8.68 39.64
N ALA A 198 25.30 -8.29 39.48
CA ALA A 198 24.65 -7.33 40.38
C ALA A 198 24.64 -7.82 41.84
N TYR A 199 24.41 -9.11 42.06
CA TYR A 199 24.52 -9.71 43.39
C TYR A 199 25.94 -9.62 43.95
N THR A 200 26.96 -10.05 43.19
CA THR A 200 28.36 -9.98 43.62
C THR A 200 28.77 -8.55 44.00
N PHE A 201 28.42 -7.57 43.17
CA PHE A 201 28.71 -6.16 43.45
C PHE A 201 27.95 -5.63 44.67
N THR A 202 26.70 -6.06 44.87
CA THR A 202 25.92 -5.68 46.06
C THR A 202 26.54 -6.24 47.33
N VAL A 203 26.93 -7.53 47.34
CA VAL A 203 27.61 -8.17 48.46
C VAL A 203 28.93 -7.47 48.78
N GLN A 204 29.72 -7.16 47.75
CA GLN A 204 31.01 -6.45 47.92
C GLN A 204 30.80 -5.04 48.46
N HIS A 205 29.81 -4.29 47.96
CA HIS A 205 29.53 -2.93 48.39
C HIS A 205 29.01 -2.86 49.83
N LEU A 206 28.29 -3.89 50.27
CA LEU A 206 27.72 -3.97 51.62
C LEU A 206 28.64 -4.68 52.63
N ALA A 207 29.74 -5.30 52.20
CA ALA A 207 30.63 -6.09 53.04
C ALA A 207 31.10 -5.34 54.31
N GLU A 208 31.39 -4.03 54.20
CA GLU A 208 31.88 -3.20 55.30
C GLU A 208 30.77 -2.55 56.15
N ARG A 209 29.54 -2.47 55.64
CA ARG A 209 28.41 -1.77 56.28
C ARG A 209 27.40 -2.74 56.89
N GLN A 210 27.04 -3.79 56.17
CA GLN A 210 26.04 -4.78 56.54
C GLN A 210 26.27 -6.08 55.75
N PRO A 211 26.73 -7.17 56.37
CA PRO A 211 26.95 -8.42 55.65
C PRO A 211 25.63 -8.98 55.13
N VAL A 212 25.54 -9.15 53.80
CA VAL A 212 24.38 -9.73 53.12
C VAL A 212 24.26 -11.20 53.51
N ARG A 213 23.19 -11.56 54.22
CA ARG A 213 22.92 -12.94 54.68
C ARG A 213 22.09 -13.75 53.68
N LYS A 214 21.39 -13.08 52.76
CA LYS A 214 20.47 -13.71 51.80
C LYS A 214 21.24 -14.29 50.62
N SER A 215 20.82 -15.45 50.15
CA SER A 215 21.46 -16.14 49.02
C SER A 215 21.16 -15.47 47.68
N LEU A 216 22.02 -15.71 46.67
CA LEU A 216 21.79 -15.32 45.28
C LEU A 216 20.40 -15.73 44.76
N MET A 217 19.87 -16.89 45.20
CA MET A 217 18.53 -17.34 44.79
C MET A 217 17.43 -16.42 45.29
N THR A 218 17.61 -15.79 46.46
CA THR A 218 16.65 -14.82 47.00
C THR A 218 16.64 -13.54 46.17
N PHE A 219 17.81 -13.02 45.81
CA PHE A 219 17.95 -11.86 44.91
C PHE A 219 17.42 -12.15 43.51
N ARG A 220 17.66 -13.36 42.98
CA ARG A 220 17.09 -13.79 41.69
C ARG A 220 15.56 -13.84 41.74
N ARG A 221 14.97 -14.45 42.78
CA ARG A 221 13.51 -14.45 42.98
C ARG A 221 12.96 -13.04 43.07
N TYR A 222 13.66 -12.14 43.76
CA TYR A 222 13.28 -10.72 43.83
C TYR A 222 13.29 -10.04 42.46
N ALA A 223 14.37 -10.19 41.69
CA ALA A 223 14.49 -9.61 40.36
C ALA A 223 13.41 -10.11 39.39
N GLU A 224 13.17 -11.43 39.35
CA GLU A 224 12.12 -12.02 38.51
C GLU A 224 10.72 -11.60 38.98
N HIS A 225 10.48 -11.52 40.28
CA HIS A 225 9.24 -10.98 40.84
C HIS A 225 9.03 -9.52 40.40
N PHE A 226 10.05 -8.67 40.52
CA PHE A 226 9.97 -7.28 40.07
C PHE A 226 9.70 -7.19 38.57
N LYS A 227 10.40 -7.98 37.75
CA LYS A 227 10.20 -8.02 36.29
C LYS A 227 8.78 -8.45 35.93
N ALA A 228 8.20 -9.41 36.66
CA ALA A 228 6.84 -9.89 36.40
C ALA A 228 5.76 -8.84 36.75
N HIS A 229 5.95 -8.07 37.83
CA HIS A 229 4.95 -7.11 38.30
C HIS A 229 5.18 -5.67 37.82
N HIS A 230 6.39 -5.34 37.37
CA HIS A 230 6.80 -4.02 36.90
C HIS A 230 7.62 -4.13 35.60
N PHE A 231 7.06 -4.88 34.64
CA PHE A 231 7.69 -5.14 33.36
C PHE A 231 7.93 -3.86 32.55
N ASP A 232 7.02 -2.89 32.67
CA ASP A 232 7.12 -1.53 32.12
C ASP A 232 8.43 -0.85 32.56
N LYS A 233 8.67 -0.74 33.86
CA LYS A 233 9.86 -0.10 34.43
C LYS A 233 11.12 -0.88 34.10
N TRP A 234 11.04 -2.21 34.14
CA TRP A 234 12.16 -3.08 33.78
C TRP A 234 12.64 -2.82 32.35
N ILE A 235 11.72 -2.76 31.39
CA ILE A 235 12.04 -2.51 29.99
C ILE A 235 12.48 -1.06 29.77
N ALA A 236 11.75 -0.08 30.30
CA ALA A 236 12.07 1.34 30.11
C ALA A 236 13.49 1.69 30.60
N LEU A 237 13.86 1.21 31.80
CA LEU A 237 15.16 1.53 32.41
C LEU A 237 16.32 0.75 31.78
N ARG A 238 16.13 -0.55 31.48
CA ARG A 238 17.21 -1.40 30.95
C ARG A 238 17.35 -1.35 29.43
N GLU A 239 16.28 -1.12 28.70
CA GLU A 239 16.23 -1.23 27.24
C GLU A 239 15.80 0.07 26.53
N GLY A 240 15.23 1.04 27.25
CA GLY A 240 14.87 2.36 26.74
C GLY A 240 13.43 2.48 26.24
N GLU A 241 13.06 3.71 25.87
CA GLU A 241 11.69 4.10 25.47
C GLU A 241 11.18 3.32 24.25
N LYS A 242 12.03 3.09 23.24
CA LYS A 242 11.65 2.29 22.07
C LYS A 242 11.23 0.87 22.45
N ALA A 243 11.97 0.23 23.35
CA ALA A 243 11.66 -1.11 23.80
C ALA A 243 10.38 -1.15 24.64
N LEU A 244 10.11 -0.09 25.43
CA LEU A 244 8.85 0.07 26.15
C LEU A 244 7.66 0.07 25.18
N LYS A 245 7.75 0.89 24.13
CA LYS A 245 6.75 0.94 23.06
C LYS A 245 6.57 -0.40 22.33
N ASP A 246 7.67 -1.08 22.03
CA ASP A 246 7.64 -2.32 21.24
C ASP A 246 7.22 -3.55 22.07
N LYS A 247 7.46 -3.58 23.40
CA LYS A 247 7.24 -4.76 24.24
C LYS A 247 6.11 -4.63 25.27
N VAL A 248 5.73 -3.42 25.65
CA VAL A 248 4.84 -3.18 26.80
C VAL A 248 3.62 -2.34 26.43
N GLU A 249 3.80 -1.24 25.70
CA GLU A 249 2.68 -0.35 25.37
C GLU A 249 1.57 -1.09 24.60
N HIS A 250 0.32 -0.78 24.96
CA HIS A 250 -0.86 -1.26 24.24
C HIS A 250 -0.81 -0.78 22.79
N TYR A 251 -1.20 -1.64 21.86
CA TYR A 251 -1.22 -1.28 20.44
C TYR A 251 -2.63 -1.04 19.94
N VAL A 252 -2.75 -0.08 19.03
CA VAL A 252 -3.98 0.13 18.27
C VAL A 252 -4.03 -0.91 17.16
N THR A 253 -4.93 -1.87 17.28
CA THR A 253 -5.22 -2.83 16.20
C THR A 253 -6.05 -2.15 15.13
N ARG A 254 -5.58 -2.19 13.88
CA ARG A 254 -6.36 -1.72 12.73
C ARG A 254 -7.08 -2.93 12.16
N ASN A 255 -8.41 -2.86 12.00
CA ASN A 255 -9.18 -3.92 11.36
C ASN A 255 -9.18 -3.71 9.82
N PRO A 256 -8.47 -4.55 9.03
CA PRO A 256 -8.45 -4.43 7.57
C PRO A 256 -9.77 -4.87 6.92
N GLU A 257 -10.66 -5.54 7.65
CA GLU A 257 -11.96 -5.99 7.14
C GLU A 257 -12.86 -4.83 6.70
N LEU A 258 -12.68 -3.65 7.30
CA LEU A 258 -13.43 -2.43 6.99
C LEU A 258 -13.02 -1.78 5.66
N LEU A 259 -11.95 -2.27 5.03
CA LEU A 259 -11.46 -1.75 3.76
C LEU A 259 -12.11 -2.48 2.58
N GLU A 260 -12.23 -1.75 1.47
CA GLU A 260 -12.48 -2.33 0.16
C GLU A 260 -11.15 -2.56 -0.59
N VAL A 261 -11.15 -3.52 -1.52
CA VAL A 261 -10.01 -3.76 -2.40
C VAL A 261 -9.76 -2.55 -3.30
N GLY A 262 -8.51 -2.11 -3.36
CA GLY A 262 -8.10 -0.88 -4.02
C GLY A 262 -8.36 0.39 -3.20
N GLN A 263 -8.91 0.31 -1.99
CA GLN A 263 -9.07 1.50 -1.16
C GLN A 263 -7.72 1.98 -0.61
N VAL A 264 -6.90 1.04 -0.12
CA VAL A 264 -5.58 1.36 0.44
C VAL A 264 -4.54 0.37 -0.06
N PHE A 265 -3.58 0.90 -0.83
CA PHE A 265 -2.34 0.21 -1.12
C PHE A 265 -1.28 0.56 -0.09
N VAL A 266 -0.52 -0.41 0.37
CA VAL A 266 0.67 -0.22 1.20
C VAL A 266 1.89 -0.51 0.33
N SER A 267 2.84 0.42 0.25
CA SER A 267 4.03 0.25 -0.56
C SER A 267 5.32 0.46 0.24
N ASP A 268 6.29 -0.39 -0.06
CA ASP A 268 7.65 -0.32 0.46
C ASP A 268 8.59 -1.11 -0.48
N GLY A 269 9.89 -0.90 -0.34
CA GLY A 269 10.92 -1.56 -1.13
C GLY A 269 11.78 -2.47 -0.28
N HIS A 270 11.85 -3.74 -0.64
CA HIS A 270 12.61 -4.77 0.06
C HIS A 270 13.88 -5.14 -0.70
N ARG A 271 15.04 -5.00 -0.06
CA ARG A 271 16.31 -5.40 -0.66
C ARG A 271 16.41 -6.92 -0.62
N LEU A 272 16.36 -7.54 -1.80
CA LEU A 272 16.30 -8.98 -1.93
C LEU A 272 17.46 -9.67 -1.23
N ASN A 273 17.20 -10.79 -0.57
CA ASN A 273 18.17 -11.57 0.19
C ASN A 273 18.94 -12.58 -0.67
N PHE A 274 18.87 -12.47 -2.00
CA PHE A 274 19.64 -13.25 -2.96
C PHE A 274 20.24 -12.35 -4.05
N HIS A 275 21.21 -12.86 -4.80
CA HIS A 275 21.80 -12.12 -5.92
C HIS A 275 21.03 -12.32 -7.22
N ILE A 276 20.98 -11.28 -8.05
CA ILE A 276 20.47 -11.29 -9.42
C ILE A 276 21.57 -10.76 -10.34
N ILE A 277 21.72 -11.34 -11.53
CA ILE A 277 22.62 -10.81 -12.55
C ILE A 277 22.09 -9.47 -13.07
N ASN A 278 22.88 -8.41 -12.92
CA ASN A 278 22.58 -7.12 -13.50
C ASN A 278 22.84 -7.16 -15.02
N PRO A 279 21.83 -6.93 -15.89
CA PRO A 279 21.98 -6.99 -17.34
C PRO A 279 22.92 -5.92 -17.90
N ALA A 280 23.07 -4.77 -17.23
CA ALA A 280 23.94 -3.69 -17.68
C ALA A 280 25.43 -3.97 -17.39
N THR A 281 25.73 -4.61 -16.25
CA THR A 281 27.13 -4.85 -15.82
C THR A 281 27.60 -6.30 -15.95
N GLY A 282 26.66 -7.24 -16.13
CA GLY A 282 26.91 -8.68 -16.12
C GLY A 282 27.27 -9.26 -14.75
N LYS A 283 27.29 -8.44 -13.69
CA LYS A 283 27.73 -8.85 -12.35
C LYS A 283 26.56 -9.17 -11.42
N PRO A 284 26.71 -10.11 -10.46
CA PRO A 284 25.73 -10.33 -9.41
C PRO A 284 25.55 -9.08 -8.55
N CYS A 285 24.30 -8.69 -8.31
CA CYS A 285 23.93 -7.59 -7.43
C CYS A 285 22.73 -7.98 -6.56
N ARG A 286 22.48 -7.24 -5.47
CA ARG A 286 21.26 -7.39 -4.68
C ARG A 286 20.27 -6.31 -5.11
N ALA A 287 19.31 -6.71 -5.93
CA ALA A 287 18.22 -5.83 -6.36
C ALA A 287 17.23 -5.58 -5.21
N THR A 288 16.31 -4.65 -5.44
CA THR A 288 15.23 -4.29 -4.53
C THR A 288 13.89 -4.55 -5.19
N LEU A 289 13.00 -5.27 -4.51
CA LEU A 289 11.63 -5.46 -4.94
C LEU A 289 10.77 -4.31 -4.39
N VAL A 290 10.25 -3.47 -5.28
CA VAL A 290 9.23 -2.48 -4.91
C VAL A 290 7.87 -3.11 -5.15
N ALA A 291 7.05 -3.23 -4.12
CA ALA A 291 5.73 -3.84 -4.21
C ALA A 291 4.63 -2.89 -3.71
N TYR A 292 3.44 -3.02 -4.28
CA TYR A 292 2.21 -2.41 -3.77
C TYR A 292 1.27 -3.53 -3.32
N LEU A 293 1.09 -3.62 -2.02
CA LEU A 293 0.22 -4.60 -1.37
C LEU A 293 -1.18 -4.01 -1.20
N ASP A 294 -2.21 -4.69 -1.69
CA ASP A 294 -3.59 -4.35 -1.35
C ASP A 294 -3.89 -4.80 0.09
N TRP A 295 -4.25 -3.85 0.95
CA TRP A 295 -4.37 -4.13 2.38
C TRP A 295 -5.55 -5.07 2.68
N LYS A 296 -6.68 -4.93 1.99
CA LYS A 296 -7.87 -5.76 2.21
C LYS A 296 -7.60 -7.23 1.85
N SER A 297 -7.15 -7.50 0.64
CA SER A 297 -6.89 -8.86 0.15
C SER A 297 -5.59 -9.48 0.68
N TYR A 298 -4.65 -8.64 1.13
CA TYR A 298 -3.27 -9.03 1.47
C TYR A 298 -2.53 -9.67 0.27
N TYR A 299 -2.93 -9.29 -0.95
CA TYR A 299 -2.33 -9.71 -2.21
C TYR A 299 -1.52 -8.56 -2.83
N PRO A 300 -0.30 -8.79 -3.35
CA PRO A 300 0.45 -7.77 -4.06
C PRO A 300 -0.22 -7.44 -5.38
N ALA A 301 -0.75 -6.22 -5.50
CA ALA A 301 -1.40 -5.74 -6.72
C ALA A 301 -0.40 -5.62 -7.87
N GLY A 302 0.86 -5.27 -7.58
CA GLY A 302 1.92 -5.19 -8.57
C GLY A 302 3.28 -4.94 -7.93
N TYR A 303 4.33 -5.16 -8.71
CA TYR A 303 5.71 -5.01 -8.28
C TYR A 303 6.64 -4.61 -9.42
N GLU A 304 7.87 -4.20 -9.07
CA GLU A 304 8.98 -3.98 -9.98
C GLU A 304 10.30 -4.40 -9.32
N ILE A 305 11.23 -4.98 -10.09
CA ILE A 305 12.58 -5.31 -9.61
C ILE A 305 13.54 -4.18 -9.98
N MET A 306 14.02 -3.49 -8.96
CA MET A 306 14.87 -2.33 -9.08
C MET A 306 16.34 -2.70 -8.80
N LEU A 307 17.18 -2.62 -9.82
CA LEU A 307 18.62 -2.94 -9.71
C LEU A 307 19.42 -1.82 -9.03
N GLU A 308 19.07 -0.57 -9.32
CA GLU A 308 19.66 0.65 -8.77
C GLU A 308 18.54 1.59 -8.31
N GLU A 309 18.80 2.38 -7.28
CA GLU A 309 17.79 3.27 -6.67
C GLU A 309 17.23 4.26 -7.70
N ASN A 310 15.97 4.05 -8.10
CA ASN A 310 15.35 4.81 -9.16
C ASN A 310 13.85 5.07 -8.92
N THR A 311 13.47 6.34 -8.98
CA THR A 311 12.08 6.80 -8.90
C THR A 311 11.20 6.21 -10.02
N GLN A 312 11.79 5.95 -11.20
CA GLN A 312 11.08 5.34 -12.32
C GLN A 312 10.52 3.95 -11.97
N CYS A 313 11.27 3.15 -11.19
CA CYS A 313 10.84 1.81 -10.78
C CYS A 313 9.64 1.87 -9.82
N ILE A 314 9.56 2.88 -8.95
CA ILE A 314 8.42 3.09 -8.05
C ILE A 314 7.16 3.43 -8.86
N ALA A 315 7.29 4.30 -9.86
CA ALA A 315 6.20 4.62 -10.78
C ALA A 315 5.79 3.41 -11.64
N SER A 316 6.75 2.60 -12.12
CA SER A 316 6.49 1.37 -12.88
C SER A 316 5.71 0.36 -12.06
N ALA A 317 6.17 0.08 -10.84
CA ALA A 317 5.48 -0.82 -9.91
C ALA A 317 4.05 -0.33 -9.64
N PHE A 318 3.86 0.98 -9.46
CA PHE A 318 2.53 1.56 -9.26
C PHE A 318 1.64 1.37 -10.49
N ARG A 319 2.15 1.69 -11.69
CA ARG A 319 1.43 1.48 -12.95
C ARG A 319 0.98 0.03 -13.10
N ASN A 320 1.88 -0.92 -12.92
CA ASN A 320 1.57 -2.35 -12.99
C ASN A 320 0.46 -2.73 -11.98
N SER A 321 0.50 -2.14 -10.79
CA SER A 321 -0.52 -2.35 -9.75
C SER A 321 -1.90 -1.82 -10.14
N VAL A 322 -1.95 -0.64 -10.78
CA VAL A 322 -3.20 -0.04 -11.29
C VAL A 322 -3.78 -0.87 -12.42
N LEU A 323 -2.93 -1.35 -13.35
CA LEU A 323 -3.36 -2.21 -14.46
C LEU A 323 -3.93 -3.54 -13.96
N ASN A 324 -3.26 -4.16 -12.98
CA ASN A 324 -3.73 -5.39 -12.37
C ASN A 324 -5.03 -5.18 -11.58
N LEU A 325 -5.14 -4.08 -10.82
CA LEU A 325 -6.36 -3.74 -10.09
C LEU A 325 -7.52 -3.33 -11.01
N GLY A 326 -7.25 -2.81 -12.21
CA GLY A 326 -8.28 -2.34 -13.14
C GLY A 326 -9.02 -1.08 -12.69
N LYS A 327 -8.49 -0.35 -11.70
CA LYS A 327 -8.94 0.98 -11.24
C LYS A 327 -7.82 1.66 -10.46
N LEU A 328 -7.92 2.97 -10.26
CA LEU A 328 -6.99 3.71 -9.41
C LEU A 328 -7.28 3.46 -7.92
N PRO A 329 -6.26 3.28 -7.08
CA PRO A 329 -6.46 3.16 -5.65
C PRO A 329 -6.83 4.52 -5.03
N GLN A 330 -7.58 4.53 -3.93
CA GLN A 330 -7.94 5.80 -3.27
C GLN A 330 -6.77 6.37 -2.46
N VAL A 331 -6.04 5.50 -1.75
CA VAL A 331 -4.94 5.88 -0.86
C VAL A 331 -3.73 4.99 -1.13
N VAL A 332 -2.55 5.61 -1.21
CA VAL A 332 -1.27 4.91 -1.16
C VAL A 332 -0.59 5.26 0.15
N TYR A 333 -0.38 4.25 0.99
CA TYR A 333 0.31 4.33 2.25
C TYR A 333 1.77 3.92 2.06
N GLN A 334 2.68 4.88 2.11
CA GLN A 334 4.11 4.67 1.88
C GLN A 334 4.90 5.00 3.16
N ASP A 335 6.03 4.31 3.37
CA ASP A 335 6.88 4.64 4.50
C ASP A 335 7.62 5.97 4.29
N ASN A 336 7.55 6.84 5.30
CA ASN A 336 8.18 8.16 5.29
C ASN A 336 9.60 8.15 5.86
N GLY A 337 10.19 6.97 6.02
CA GLY A 337 11.50 6.83 6.62
C GLY A 337 12.46 7.82 5.95
N ARG A 338 13.11 8.68 6.74
CA ARG A 338 14.25 9.49 6.28
C ARG A 338 15.27 8.62 5.53
N ALA A 339 15.31 7.32 5.84
CA ALA A 339 16.04 6.27 5.14
C ALA A 339 15.42 5.83 3.79
N TYR A 340 14.10 5.76 3.60
CA TYR A 340 13.49 5.58 2.27
C TYR A 340 13.72 6.84 1.43
N ARG A 341 13.52 8.03 2.01
CA ARG A 341 13.83 9.33 1.36
C ARG A 341 15.30 9.43 0.96
N ALA A 342 16.23 9.14 1.86
CA ALA A 342 17.67 9.19 1.59
C ALA A 342 18.23 7.97 0.83
N LYS A 343 17.45 6.90 0.62
CA LYS A 343 17.84 5.78 -0.25
C LYS A 343 17.33 6.05 -1.66
N TYR A 344 16.02 6.17 -1.83
CA TYR A 344 15.41 6.25 -3.17
C TYR A 344 15.45 7.65 -3.82
N PHE A 345 15.79 8.71 -3.07
CA PHE A 345 15.76 10.11 -3.54
C PHE A 345 17.06 10.89 -3.27
N GLN A 346 18.23 10.21 -3.28
CA GLN A 346 19.52 10.89 -3.10
C GLN A 346 19.73 11.96 -4.18
N GLY A 347 19.89 13.22 -3.76
CA GLY A 347 20.24 14.35 -4.65
C GLY A 347 19.10 15.31 -5.00
N GLN A 348 17.88 15.10 -4.51
CA GLN A 348 16.79 16.09 -4.65
C GLN A 348 16.40 16.67 -3.28
N PRO A 349 16.40 18.02 -3.10
CA PRO A 349 16.17 18.65 -1.81
C PRO A 349 14.83 18.33 -1.14
N ASP A 350 13.76 18.01 -1.88
CA ASP A 350 12.46 17.69 -1.26
C ASP A 350 11.66 16.64 -2.04
N PHE A 351 10.86 15.83 -1.33
CA PHE A 351 9.98 14.83 -1.97
C PHE A 351 8.92 15.49 -2.87
N GLU A 352 8.61 16.76 -2.61
CA GLU A 352 7.76 17.62 -3.45
C GLU A 352 8.40 17.87 -4.83
N GLU A 353 9.73 17.83 -4.94
CA GLU A 353 10.46 18.01 -6.20
C GLU A 353 10.69 16.69 -6.97
N SER A 354 10.47 15.53 -6.32
CA SER A 354 10.70 14.20 -6.92
C SER A 354 9.69 13.82 -8.02
N GLY A 355 8.67 14.67 -8.26
CA GLY A 355 7.62 14.45 -9.24
C GLY A 355 6.59 13.37 -8.87
N LEU A 356 6.91 12.45 -7.94
CA LEU A 356 6.00 11.41 -7.46
C LEU A 356 4.76 11.98 -6.75
N TYR A 357 4.91 13.00 -5.90
CA TYR A 357 3.73 13.61 -5.25
C TYR A 357 2.79 14.23 -6.28
N GLY A 358 3.36 14.89 -7.30
CA GLY A 358 2.63 15.41 -8.44
C GLY A 358 2.00 14.31 -9.32
N LEU A 359 2.65 13.15 -9.44
CA LEU A 359 2.11 11.97 -10.12
C LEU A 359 0.84 11.47 -9.43
N PHE A 360 0.92 11.16 -8.13
CA PHE A 360 -0.24 10.66 -7.38
C PHE A 360 -1.37 11.69 -7.30
N GLY A 361 -1.04 12.97 -7.11
CA GLY A 361 -2.02 14.06 -7.11
C GLY A 361 -2.78 14.20 -8.42
N ARG A 362 -2.10 14.08 -9.58
CA ARG A 362 -2.75 14.12 -10.90
C ARG A 362 -3.67 12.93 -11.16
N LEU A 363 -3.36 11.78 -10.57
CA LEU A 363 -4.19 10.60 -10.61
C LEU A 363 -5.32 10.63 -9.57
N GLY A 364 -5.41 11.67 -8.74
CA GLY A 364 -6.42 11.75 -7.68
C GLY A 364 -6.19 10.76 -6.52
N VAL A 365 -4.99 10.23 -6.39
CA VAL A 365 -4.61 9.25 -5.36
C VAL A 365 -4.05 9.97 -4.15
N VAL A 366 -4.61 9.71 -2.96
CA VAL A 366 -4.15 10.33 -1.73
C VAL A 366 -2.92 9.61 -1.19
N MET A 367 -1.76 10.27 -1.20
CA MET A 367 -0.58 9.76 -0.52
C MET A 367 -0.68 9.97 1.00
N LYS A 368 -0.48 8.90 1.76
CA LYS A 368 -0.30 8.94 3.21
C LYS A 368 1.03 8.35 3.59
N PHE A 369 1.67 9.00 4.55
CA PHE A 369 2.98 8.61 5.00
C PHE A 369 2.95 8.03 6.41
N ALA A 370 3.69 6.93 6.62
CA ALA A 370 3.85 6.35 7.94
C ALA A 370 4.63 7.29 8.87
N ARG A 371 4.16 7.43 10.12
CA ARG A 371 4.96 8.11 11.16
C ARG A 371 6.23 7.30 11.43
N PRO A 372 7.41 7.94 11.56
CA PRO A 372 8.64 7.25 11.94
C PRO A 372 8.46 6.43 13.22
N TYR A 373 9.13 5.27 13.31
CA TYR A 373 9.10 4.36 14.47
C TYR A 373 7.72 3.76 14.80
N ASN A 374 6.88 3.55 13.79
CA ASN A 374 5.63 2.80 13.91
C ASN A 374 5.68 1.53 13.04
N ALA A 375 6.55 0.58 13.40
CA ALA A 375 6.73 -0.68 12.66
C ALA A 375 5.41 -1.46 12.51
N ARG A 376 4.57 -1.45 13.55
CA ARG A 376 3.25 -2.11 13.57
C ARG A 376 2.25 -1.52 12.56
N ALA A 377 2.47 -0.30 12.07
CA ALA A 377 1.64 0.31 11.04
C ALA A 377 1.97 -0.16 9.62
N LYS A 378 3.06 -0.94 9.44
CA LYS A 378 3.59 -1.33 8.12
C LYS A 378 3.30 -2.79 7.82
N VAL A 379 2.07 -3.03 7.39
CA VAL A 379 1.58 -4.37 7.05
C VAL A 379 2.45 -5.09 6.01
N ILE A 380 3.06 -4.32 5.10
CA ILE A 380 3.97 -4.87 4.08
C ILE A 380 5.30 -5.42 4.63
N GLU A 381 5.79 -4.97 5.80
CA GLU A 381 7.00 -5.56 6.41
C GLU A 381 6.76 -7.03 6.81
N GLY A 382 5.56 -7.34 7.32
CA GLY A 382 5.16 -8.71 7.62
C GLY A 382 5.03 -9.56 6.35
N TRP A 383 4.52 -8.97 5.27
CA TRP A 383 4.46 -9.62 3.96
C TRP A 383 5.87 -9.93 3.41
N PHE A 384 6.82 -8.99 3.51
CA PHE A 384 8.21 -9.25 3.11
C PHE A 384 8.91 -10.31 3.97
N GLY A 385 8.57 -10.42 5.25
CA GLY A 385 9.04 -11.53 6.10
C GLY A 385 8.57 -12.89 5.58
N HIS A 386 7.27 -13.01 5.28
CA HIS A 386 6.69 -14.21 4.66
C HIS A 386 7.29 -14.49 3.28
N PHE A 387 7.50 -13.46 2.46
CA PHE A 387 8.18 -13.56 1.17
C PHE A 387 9.62 -14.08 1.29
N ASN A 388 10.38 -13.61 2.29
CA ASN A 388 11.71 -14.12 2.56
C ASN A 388 11.67 -15.63 2.86
N ASP A 389 10.77 -16.04 3.75
CA ASP A 389 10.73 -17.41 4.23
C ASP A 389 10.19 -18.41 3.20
N THR A 390 9.32 -17.97 2.29
CA THR A 390 8.66 -18.84 1.30
C THR A 390 9.22 -18.74 -0.12
N PHE A 391 9.86 -17.62 -0.50
CA PHE A 391 10.41 -17.42 -1.84
C PHE A 391 11.92 -17.22 -1.85
N GLU A 392 12.44 -16.27 -1.07
CA GLU A 392 13.86 -15.88 -1.17
C GLU A 392 14.79 -17.02 -0.75
N ARG A 393 14.42 -17.77 0.30
CA ARG A 393 15.17 -18.95 0.77
C ARG A 393 15.27 -20.06 -0.27
N LEU A 394 14.37 -20.11 -1.25
CA LEU A 394 14.40 -21.10 -2.33
C LEU A 394 15.37 -20.72 -3.46
N GLN A 395 15.86 -19.48 -3.47
CA GLN A 395 16.75 -19.01 -4.54
C GLN A 395 18.18 -19.57 -4.37
N PRO A 396 18.83 -20.01 -5.46
CA PRO A 396 20.16 -20.63 -5.39
C PRO A 396 21.25 -19.67 -4.88
N SER A 397 21.07 -18.37 -5.12
CA SER A 397 21.97 -17.30 -4.73
C SER A 397 21.59 -16.63 -3.40
N TYR A 398 20.81 -17.29 -2.55
CA TYR A 398 20.40 -16.76 -1.23
C TYR A 398 21.59 -16.44 -0.34
N THR A 399 21.50 -15.32 0.38
CA THR A 399 22.57 -14.73 1.20
C THR A 399 22.22 -14.55 2.68
N GLY A 400 20.95 -14.75 3.05
CA GLY A 400 20.46 -14.53 4.41
C GLY A 400 19.86 -13.14 4.63
N ALA A 401 18.79 -13.06 5.44
CA ALA A 401 18.15 -11.81 5.83
C ALA A 401 18.98 -11.00 6.84
N SER A 402 19.89 -11.66 7.56
CA SER A 402 20.78 -11.03 8.53
C SER A 402 22.10 -11.80 8.65
N ILE A 403 23.04 -11.25 9.43
CA ILE A 403 24.32 -11.93 9.70
C ILE A 403 24.10 -13.30 10.37
N ALA A 404 23.10 -13.40 11.26
CA ALA A 404 22.77 -14.63 11.97
C ALA A 404 22.02 -15.65 11.08
N ASP A 405 21.35 -15.18 10.03
CA ASP A 405 20.57 -16.00 9.09
C ASP A 405 21.38 -16.39 7.83
N LYS A 406 22.71 -16.26 7.87
CA LYS A 406 23.57 -16.63 6.74
C LYS A 406 23.48 -18.13 6.46
N PRO A 407 23.24 -18.55 5.20
CA PRO A 407 23.24 -19.96 4.84
C PRO A 407 24.63 -20.56 4.98
N ALA A 408 24.69 -21.87 5.21
CA ALA A 408 25.94 -22.60 5.50
C ALA A 408 27.09 -22.34 4.52
N PRO A 409 26.88 -22.27 3.18
CA PRO A 409 27.97 -21.94 2.23
C PRO A 409 28.67 -20.60 2.50
N LEU A 410 28.00 -19.64 3.15
CA LEU A 410 28.54 -18.31 3.43
C LEU A 410 29.18 -18.21 4.83
N LEU A 411 29.11 -19.25 5.65
CA LEU A 411 29.71 -19.26 6.98
C LEU A 411 31.25 -19.31 6.90
N ARG A 412 31.89 -18.73 7.92
CA ARG A 412 33.34 -18.76 8.06
C ARG A 412 33.78 -20.20 8.36
N ASN A 413 34.87 -20.63 7.73
CA ASN A 413 35.46 -21.98 7.88
C ASN A 413 34.58 -23.17 7.45
N GLU A 414 33.38 -22.93 6.93
CA GLU A 414 32.55 -24.00 6.38
C GLU A 414 33.07 -24.44 5.01
N LYS A 415 33.54 -25.68 4.89
CA LYS A 415 34.17 -26.22 3.66
C LYS A 415 33.23 -27.16 2.89
N TRP A 416 32.43 -27.95 3.60
CA TRP A 416 31.62 -29.01 3.00
C TRP A 416 30.49 -28.43 2.15
N HIS A 417 29.77 -27.45 2.68
CA HIS A 417 28.71 -26.77 1.92
C HIS A 417 29.25 -25.93 0.75
N LYS A 418 30.45 -25.33 0.88
CA LYS A 418 31.06 -24.53 -0.20
C LYS A 418 31.38 -25.35 -1.44
N MET A 419 31.89 -26.58 -1.26
CA MET A 419 32.21 -27.47 -2.39
C MET A 419 30.97 -27.94 -3.16
N ARG A 420 29.80 -27.96 -2.51
CA ARG A 420 28.53 -28.43 -3.09
C ARG A 420 27.63 -27.31 -3.59
N HIS A 421 27.96 -26.05 -3.29
CA HIS A 421 27.19 -24.91 -3.75
C HIS A 421 27.44 -24.71 -5.25
N ASN A 422 26.38 -24.63 -6.04
CA ASN A 422 26.44 -24.59 -7.50
C ASN A 422 26.71 -23.17 -8.06
N GLY A 423 26.80 -22.15 -7.19
CA GLY A 423 27.14 -20.77 -7.59
C GLY A 423 26.14 -20.09 -8.54
N VAL A 424 24.99 -20.70 -8.81
CA VAL A 424 24.04 -20.20 -9.81
C VAL A 424 23.37 -18.93 -9.32
N VAL A 425 23.39 -17.89 -10.16
CA VAL A 425 22.74 -16.61 -9.91
C VAL A 425 21.69 -16.40 -11.00
N PRO A 426 20.41 -16.23 -10.65
CA PRO A 426 19.35 -16.01 -11.62
C PRO A 426 19.49 -14.64 -12.32
N THR A 427 19.00 -14.56 -13.55
CA THR A 427 18.79 -13.29 -14.26
C THR A 427 17.52 -12.59 -13.78
N VAL A 428 17.33 -11.33 -14.18
CA VAL A 428 16.08 -10.58 -13.89
C VAL A 428 14.86 -11.30 -14.47
N ALA A 429 14.95 -11.78 -15.72
CA ALA A 429 13.84 -12.47 -16.39
C ALA A 429 13.47 -13.78 -15.68
N GLU A 430 14.45 -14.62 -15.35
CA GLU A 430 14.23 -15.86 -14.59
C GLU A 430 13.65 -15.57 -13.20
N THR A 431 14.09 -14.48 -12.56
CA THR A 431 13.55 -14.08 -11.25
C THR A 431 12.08 -13.68 -11.37
N ILE A 432 11.70 -12.92 -12.40
CA ILE A 432 10.31 -12.53 -12.67
C ILE A 432 9.44 -13.77 -12.93
N GLU A 433 9.92 -14.72 -13.73
CA GLU A 433 9.20 -15.96 -14.01
C GLU A 433 8.93 -16.74 -12.72
N ARG A 434 9.98 -16.98 -11.91
CA ARG A 434 9.84 -17.66 -10.61
C ARG A 434 8.92 -16.90 -9.66
N LEU A 435 9.01 -15.58 -9.64
CA LEU A 435 8.19 -14.73 -8.79
C LEU A 435 6.72 -14.80 -9.20
N ASN A 436 6.41 -14.80 -10.49
CA ASN A 436 5.04 -14.96 -10.99
C ASN A 436 4.45 -16.32 -10.61
N LEU A 437 5.21 -17.41 -10.75
CA LEU A 437 4.79 -18.74 -10.29
C LEU A 437 4.55 -18.77 -8.78
N TRP A 438 5.40 -18.12 -8.00
CA TRP A 438 5.20 -18.01 -6.56
C TRP A 438 3.98 -17.15 -6.22
N LEU A 439 3.69 -16.08 -6.98
CA LEU A 439 2.51 -15.23 -6.80
C LEU A 439 1.20 -15.95 -7.09
N GLU A 440 1.19 -16.92 -8.00
CA GLU A 440 0.03 -17.80 -8.21
C GLU A 440 -0.24 -18.65 -6.96
N TRP A 441 0.81 -19.26 -6.39
CA TRP A 441 0.72 -20.02 -5.14
C TRP A 441 0.31 -19.13 -3.95
N GLU A 442 0.90 -17.93 -3.84
CA GLU A 442 0.60 -16.95 -2.79
C GLU A 442 -0.86 -16.47 -2.89
N GLY A 443 -1.34 -16.27 -4.12
CA GLY A 443 -2.72 -15.92 -4.40
C GLY A 443 -3.72 -17.00 -3.99
N ALA A 444 -3.34 -18.28 -4.07
CA ALA A 444 -4.15 -19.40 -3.65
C ALA A 444 -4.20 -19.61 -2.13
N GLN A 445 -3.34 -18.94 -1.36
CA GLN A 445 -3.37 -19.03 0.10
C GLN A 445 -4.63 -18.38 0.68
N PRO A 446 -5.10 -18.84 1.86
CA PRO A 446 -6.21 -18.20 2.56
C PRO A 446 -5.95 -16.71 2.83
N CYS A 447 -6.98 -15.89 2.68
CA CYS A 447 -6.92 -14.47 3.02
C CYS A 447 -6.98 -14.31 4.55
N PRO A 448 -6.03 -13.56 5.17
CA PRO A 448 -6.05 -13.34 6.61
C PRO A 448 -7.20 -12.44 7.08
N HIS A 449 -7.86 -11.70 6.18
CA HIS A 449 -8.89 -10.71 6.50
C HIS A 449 -10.29 -11.08 5.98
N VAL A 450 -10.45 -12.18 5.26
CA VAL A 450 -11.75 -12.63 4.75
C VAL A 450 -11.79 -14.14 4.87
N GLU A 451 -12.59 -14.62 5.81
CA GLU A 451 -12.73 -16.05 6.09
C GLU A 451 -13.29 -16.80 4.87
N GLY A 452 -12.73 -17.99 4.59
CA GLY A 452 -13.20 -18.88 3.53
C GLY A 452 -12.81 -18.49 2.10
N LYS A 453 -12.11 -17.38 1.87
CA LYS A 453 -11.64 -16.95 0.55
C LYS A 453 -10.12 -16.93 0.45
N THR A 454 -9.60 -17.13 -0.76
CA THR A 454 -8.17 -16.95 -1.04
C THR A 454 -7.82 -15.48 -1.24
N ARG A 455 -6.55 -15.11 -1.08
CA ARG A 455 -6.08 -13.73 -1.28
C ARG A 455 -6.40 -13.23 -2.69
N LYS A 456 -6.19 -14.08 -3.71
CA LYS A 456 -6.48 -13.75 -5.10
C LYS A 456 -7.97 -13.62 -5.38
N GLN A 457 -8.81 -14.48 -4.80
CA GLN A 457 -10.26 -14.37 -4.93
C GLN A 457 -10.78 -13.04 -4.39
N VAL A 458 -10.35 -12.65 -3.19
CA VAL A 458 -10.73 -11.35 -2.61
C VAL A 458 -10.28 -10.20 -3.51
N PHE A 459 -9.03 -10.24 -4.00
CA PHE A 459 -8.50 -9.21 -4.89
C PHE A 459 -9.29 -9.10 -6.21
N ASP A 460 -9.63 -10.24 -6.82
CA ASP A 460 -10.34 -10.30 -8.10
C ASP A 460 -11.80 -9.84 -7.99
N GLU A 461 -12.49 -10.18 -6.91
CA GLU A 461 -13.84 -9.67 -6.62
C GLU A 461 -13.88 -8.14 -6.51
N GLY A 462 -12.79 -7.55 -6.06
CA GLY A 462 -12.64 -6.11 -5.91
C GLY A 462 -12.06 -5.38 -7.11
N ARG A 463 -11.74 -6.10 -8.19
CA ARG A 463 -11.13 -5.54 -9.40
C ARG A 463 -12.07 -4.55 -10.08
N GLY A 464 -11.51 -3.47 -10.60
CA GLY A 464 -12.26 -2.46 -11.34
C GLY A 464 -12.59 -2.87 -12.79
N PRO A 465 -13.34 -2.04 -13.53
CA PRO A 465 -13.76 -2.32 -14.90
C PRO A 465 -12.61 -2.34 -15.92
N GLY A 466 -11.38 -1.98 -15.52
CA GLY A 466 -10.24 -1.79 -16.38
C GLY A 466 -9.87 -0.31 -16.48
N VAL A 467 -8.60 -0.03 -16.79
CA VAL A 467 -8.07 1.32 -16.99
C VAL A 467 -7.56 1.42 -18.42
N ASP A 468 -7.89 2.52 -19.10
CA ASP A 468 -7.30 2.82 -20.40
C ASP A 468 -5.80 3.13 -20.22
N ILE A 469 -4.97 2.31 -20.86
CA ILE A 469 -3.51 2.35 -20.71
C ILE A 469 -2.96 3.67 -21.23
N ALA A 470 -3.45 4.16 -22.36
CA ALA A 470 -2.97 5.41 -22.96
C ALA A 470 -3.29 6.62 -22.07
N SER A 471 -4.51 6.69 -21.53
CA SER A 471 -4.91 7.73 -20.59
C SER A 471 -4.11 7.67 -19.28
N LEU A 472 -3.87 6.47 -18.74
CA LEU A 472 -3.03 6.29 -17.55
C LEU A 472 -1.62 6.81 -17.83
N ASP A 473 -1.00 6.36 -18.91
CA ASP A 473 0.37 6.75 -19.27
C ASP A 473 0.49 8.26 -19.46
N ASP A 474 -0.49 8.90 -20.10
CA ASP A 474 -0.56 10.34 -20.26
C ASP A 474 -0.68 11.11 -18.94
N LEU A 475 -1.50 10.61 -18.01
CA LEU A 475 -1.60 11.19 -16.66
C LEU A 475 -0.33 10.99 -15.85
N MET A 476 0.45 9.94 -16.16
CA MET A 476 1.71 9.66 -15.49
C MET A 476 2.88 10.49 -16.01
N MET A 477 2.82 11.06 -17.22
CA MET A 477 3.92 11.84 -17.82
C MET A 477 4.29 13.10 -17.02
N GLU A 478 5.55 13.36 -16.74
CA GLU A 478 5.95 14.63 -16.10
C GLU A 478 6.06 15.76 -17.11
N ALA A 479 5.76 17.00 -16.67
CA ALA A 479 5.93 18.20 -17.48
C ALA A 479 7.17 18.98 -17.06
N LYS A 480 8.05 19.29 -18.02
CA LYS A 480 9.21 20.18 -17.84
C LYS A 480 9.26 21.22 -18.94
N VAL A 481 9.85 22.38 -18.67
CA VAL A 481 10.05 23.40 -19.70
C VAL A 481 11.31 23.07 -20.50
N GLY A 482 11.14 22.81 -21.78
CA GLY A 482 12.20 22.64 -22.76
C GLY A 482 12.33 23.86 -23.68
N TYR A 483 13.35 23.83 -24.53
CA TYR A 483 13.56 24.85 -25.55
C TYR A 483 13.67 24.19 -26.92
N ILE A 484 12.88 24.68 -27.88
CA ILE A 484 12.93 24.21 -29.27
C ILE A 484 14.07 24.94 -29.97
N GLY A 485 15.07 24.18 -30.41
CA GLY A 485 16.22 24.64 -31.17
C GLY A 485 16.28 24.01 -32.56
N ARG A 486 17.44 24.15 -33.22
CA ARG A 486 17.66 23.66 -34.58
C ARG A 486 17.48 22.14 -34.74
N HIS A 487 17.89 21.37 -33.73
CA HIS A 487 17.79 19.91 -33.70
C HIS A 487 16.58 19.43 -32.88
N GLY A 488 15.56 20.29 -32.72
CA GLY A 488 14.37 20.00 -31.95
C GLY A 488 14.62 20.29 -30.47
N ILE A 489 14.32 19.34 -29.59
CA ILE A 489 14.46 19.52 -28.15
C ILE A 489 15.50 18.54 -27.61
N ARG A 490 16.54 19.07 -26.98
CA ARG A 490 17.52 18.26 -26.23
C ARG A 490 17.01 18.00 -24.82
N PHE A 491 16.76 16.74 -24.50
CA PHE A 491 16.22 16.33 -23.21
C PHE A 491 16.83 14.99 -22.76
N MET A 492 17.15 14.83 -21.47
CA MET A 492 17.80 13.62 -20.91
C MET A 492 19.04 13.12 -21.68
N GLY A 493 19.82 14.04 -22.27
CA GLY A 493 21.03 13.70 -23.03
C GLY A 493 20.79 13.20 -24.47
N GLN A 494 19.54 13.16 -24.92
CA GLN A 494 19.15 12.78 -26.28
C GLN A 494 18.45 13.97 -26.97
N ASP A 495 18.45 13.97 -28.31
CA ASP A 495 17.77 14.98 -29.11
C ASP A 495 16.45 14.38 -29.63
N TYR A 496 15.35 15.10 -29.50
CA TYR A 496 14.02 14.69 -29.94
C TYR A 496 13.55 15.57 -31.10
N TRP A 497 13.05 14.94 -32.16
CA TRP A 497 12.65 15.64 -33.39
C TRP A 497 11.25 15.23 -33.87
N ASP A 498 10.55 16.21 -34.41
CA ASP A 498 9.36 16.07 -35.24
C ASP A 498 9.33 17.22 -36.24
N ASP A 499 8.80 17.00 -37.43
CA ASP A 499 8.74 18.02 -38.50
C ASP A 499 7.91 19.25 -38.08
N ASN A 500 6.95 19.12 -37.16
CA ASN A 500 6.16 20.25 -36.65
C ASN A 500 6.97 21.19 -35.73
N LEU A 501 8.15 20.78 -35.27
CA LEU A 501 9.07 21.64 -34.53
C LEU A 501 9.92 22.53 -35.44
N TYR A 502 9.94 22.24 -36.75
CA TYR A 502 10.76 22.97 -37.70
C TYR A 502 10.35 24.44 -37.79
N GLY A 503 11.33 25.35 -37.73
CA GLY A 503 11.12 26.80 -37.79
C GLY A 503 10.70 27.44 -36.47
N LEU A 504 10.42 26.66 -35.42
CA LEU A 504 10.11 27.17 -34.09
C LEU A 504 11.39 27.37 -33.27
N LYS A 505 11.49 28.52 -32.59
CA LYS A 505 12.64 28.84 -31.73
C LYS A 505 12.17 29.51 -30.44
N GLN A 506 11.50 28.74 -29.60
CA GLN A 506 10.83 29.21 -28.39
C GLN A 506 10.84 28.14 -27.29
N ARG A 507 10.44 28.55 -26.08
CA ARG A 507 10.21 27.63 -24.98
C ARG A 507 8.93 26.82 -25.22
N ALA A 508 8.94 25.58 -24.75
CA ALA A 508 7.83 24.65 -24.87
C ALA A 508 7.72 23.78 -23.61
N ILE A 509 6.54 23.28 -23.32
CA ILE A 509 6.31 22.32 -22.24
C ILE A 509 6.48 20.93 -22.83
N VAL A 510 7.46 20.19 -22.33
CA VAL A 510 7.73 18.81 -22.67
C VAL A 510 7.06 17.93 -21.63
N ARG A 511 6.10 17.11 -22.07
CA ARG A 511 5.58 16.00 -21.29
C ARG A 511 6.28 14.72 -21.71
N TYR A 512 6.88 14.02 -20.76
CA TYR A 512 7.63 12.79 -21.03
C TYR A 512 7.19 11.68 -20.08
N SER A 513 7.16 10.45 -20.60
CA SER A 513 7.00 9.29 -19.73
C SER A 513 8.32 9.01 -19.03
N ILE A 514 8.23 8.75 -17.74
CA ILE A 514 9.37 8.29 -16.96
C ILE A 514 9.70 6.82 -17.30
N LEU A 515 8.72 6.09 -17.82
CA LEU A 515 8.82 4.65 -18.14
C LEU A 515 9.27 4.40 -19.57
N ASP A 516 9.03 5.35 -20.47
CA ASP A 516 9.39 5.28 -21.88
C ASP A 516 10.04 6.60 -22.33
N THR A 517 11.32 6.53 -22.69
CA THR A 517 12.09 7.66 -23.19
C THR A 517 12.15 7.74 -24.72
N SER A 518 11.44 6.86 -25.44
CA SER A 518 11.49 6.79 -26.91
C SER A 518 10.84 8.00 -27.59
N ALA A 519 9.85 8.62 -26.93
CA ALA A 519 9.13 9.77 -27.44
C ALA A 519 8.73 10.74 -26.32
N ILE A 520 8.54 12.01 -26.70
CA ILE A 520 8.06 13.08 -25.83
C ILE A 520 6.88 13.80 -26.47
N LYS A 521 5.92 14.25 -25.66
CA LYS A 521 4.81 15.11 -26.12
C LYS A 521 5.16 16.56 -25.88
N VAL A 522 5.10 17.39 -26.92
CA VAL A 522 5.49 18.80 -26.87
C VAL A 522 4.24 19.67 -26.92
N TYR A 523 4.18 20.65 -26.02
CA TYR A 523 3.09 21.62 -25.90
C TYR A 523 3.65 23.04 -25.92
N THR A 524 2.86 24.01 -26.35
CA THR A 524 3.18 25.44 -26.19
C THR A 524 3.17 25.83 -24.71
N GLU A 525 3.75 26.99 -24.35
CA GLU A 525 3.65 27.52 -22.97
C GLU A 525 2.19 27.79 -22.54
N ARG A 526 1.28 27.96 -23.50
CA ARG A 526 -0.17 28.11 -23.27
C ARG A 526 -0.89 26.77 -23.10
N GLY A 527 -0.18 25.64 -23.17
CA GLY A 527 -0.72 24.30 -22.98
C GLY A 527 -1.36 23.66 -24.22
N GLN A 528 -1.21 24.25 -25.41
CA GLN A 528 -1.71 23.65 -26.65
C GLN A 528 -0.75 22.57 -27.14
N TYR A 529 -1.27 21.41 -27.51
CA TYR A 529 -0.46 20.31 -28.04
C TYR A 529 0.13 20.67 -29.41
N LEU A 530 1.43 20.46 -29.59
CA LEU A 530 2.15 20.68 -30.85
C LEU A 530 2.34 19.36 -31.60
N CYS A 531 3.06 18.41 -31.00
CA CYS A 531 3.41 17.14 -31.64
C CYS A 531 3.95 16.12 -30.63
N THR A 532 4.12 14.88 -31.08
CA THR A 532 4.89 13.84 -30.38
C THR A 532 6.23 13.69 -31.09
N ALA A 533 7.32 14.07 -30.44
CA ALA A 533 8.66 14.01 -31.00
C ALA A 533 9.38 12.74 -30.58
N SER A 534 9.99 12.05 -31.53
CA SER A 534 10.72 10.79 -31.30
C SER A 534 12.21 11.06 -31.05
N ALA A 535 12.84 10.19 -30.25
CA ALA A 535 14.27 10.25 -29.99
C ALA A 535 15.07 10.00 -31.28
N VAL A 536 15.97 10.92 -31.61
CA VAL A 536 16.85 10.84 -32.77
C VAL A 536 18.13 10.13 -32.38
N LYS A 537 18.45 9.06 -33.09
CA LYS A 537 19.74 8.38 -32.94
C LYS A 537 20.82 9.16 -33.69
N PRO A 538 21.96 9.46 -33.05
CA PRO A 538 23.11 10.01 -33.75
C PRO A 538 23.60 8.98 -34.77
N VAL A 539 23.88 9.43 -35.98
CA VAL A 539 24.40 8.58 -37.06
C VAL A 539 25.93 8.54 -36.96
N HIS A 540 26.56 7.42 -37.33
CA HIS A 540 28.02 7.29 -37.34
C HIS A 540 28.67 8.38 -38.21
N PRO A 541 29.72 9.05 -37.73
CA PRO A 541 30.32 10.20 -38.44
C PRO A 541 30.90 9.81 -39.81
N MET A 542 31.34 8.57 -39.96
CA MET A 542 31.85 8.01 -41.21
C MET A 542 30.98 6.83 -41.64
N VAL A 543 29.83 7.13 -42.22
CA VAL A 543 28.81 6.14 -42.60
C VAL A 543 29.34 5.07 -43.58
N CYS A 544 30.40 5.37 -44.35
CA CYS A 544 31.08 4.39 -45.22
C CYS A 544 31.72 3.22 -44.46
N LEU A 545 32.02 3.38 -43.16
CA LEU A 545 32.57 2.34 -42.28
C LEU A 545 31.47 1.58 -41.51
N ALA A 546 30.21 2.01 -41.62
CA ALA A 546 29.08 1.45 -40.91
C ALA A 546 28.22 0.54 -41.82
N GLY A 547 27.38 -0.30 -41.21
CA GLY A 547 26.47 -1.20 -41.92
C GLY A 547 25.38 -0.47 -42.74
N ASP A 548 24.68 -1.21 -43.59
CA ASP A 548 23.68 -0.65 -44.52
C ASP A 548 22.52 0.10 -43.82
N ALA A 549 22.18 -0.31 -42.59
CA ALA A 549 21.14 0.35 -41.78
C ALA A 549 21.49 1.81 -41.43
N GLU A 550 22.76 2.13 -41.17
CA GLU A 550 23.18 3.51 -40.86
C GLU A 550 23.24 4.39 -42.11
N ARG A 551 23.55 3.79 -43.27
CA ARG A 551 23.45 4.47 -44.57
C ARG A 551 22.04 4.91 -44.87
N GLN A 552 21.07 4.04 -44.63
CA GLN A 552 19.67 4.34 -44.85
C GLN A 552 19.16 5.41 -43.87
N ALA A 553 19.49 5.30 -42.58
CA ALA A 553 19.15 6.32 -41.59
C ALA A 553 19.70 7.71 -41.93
N LEU A 554 20.93 7.80 -42.46
CA LEU A 554 21.49 9.07 -42.93
C LEU A 554 20.72 9.62 -44.14
N ALA A 555 20.43 8.76 -45.12
CA ALA A 555 19.71 9.17 -46.33
C ALA A 555 18.32 9.70 -45.99
N ASP A 556 17.61 9.04 -45.07
CA ASP A 556 16.29 9.45 -44.60
C ASP A 556 16.34 10.82 -43.89
N GLN A 557 17.33 11.03 -43.01
CA GLN A 557 17.52 12.32 -42.32
C GLN A 557 17.86 13.46 -43.29
N LEU A 558 18.76 13.23 -44.26
CA LEU A 558 19.11 14.23 -45.27
C LEU A 558 17.93 14.53 -46.22
N GLY A 559 17.17 13.49 -46.58
CA GLY A 559 15.96 13.63 -47.39
C GLY A 559 14.89 14.48 -46.69
N ALA A 560 14.64 14.22 -45.40
CA ALA A 560 13.75 15.05 -44.59
C ALA A 560 14.22 16.51 -44.50
N GLN A 561 15.53 16.74 -44.29
CA GLN A 561 16.11 18.07 -44.25
C GLN A 561 15.93 18.83 -45.58
N ALA A 562 16.18 18.16 -46.72
CA ALA A 562 16.00 18.76 -48.04
C ALA A 562 14.54 19.11 -48.32
N ARG A 563 13.59 18.24 -47.93
CA ARG A 563 12.14 18.47 -48.03
C ARG A 563 11.71 19.70 -47.24
N LEU A 564 12.13 19.81 -45.97
CA LEU A 564 11.80 20.95 -45.12
C LEU A 564 12.39 22.26 -45.66
N LYS A 565 13.65 22.23 -46.13
CA LYS A 565 14.29 23.39 -46.77
C LYS A 565 13.50 23.86 -47.99
N LYS A 566 13.15 22.94 -48.90
CA LYS A 566 12.38 23.26 -50.11
C LYS A 566 11.03 23.88 -49.76
N SER A 567 10.26 23.22 -48.87
CA SER A 567 8.96 23.71 -48.41
C SER A 567 9.03 25.12 -47.81
N THR A 568 10.14 25.46 -47.16
CA THR A 568 10.33 26.80 -46.56
C THR A 568 10.64 27.85 -47.62
N LEU A 569 11.50 27.53 -48.59
CA LEU A 569 11.81 28.44 -49.69
C LEU A 569 10.57 28.72 -50.54
N ASP A 570 9.80 27.67 -50.87
CA ASP A 570 8.54 27.80 -51.61
C ASP A 570 7.53 28.69 -50.86
N ALA A 571 7.42 28.52 -49.54
CA ALA A 571 6.57 29.37 -48.70
C ALA A 571 7.06 30.82 -48.61
N CYS A 572 8.37 31.05 -48.54
CA CYS A 572 8.95 32.40 -48.56
C CYS A 572 8.72 33.11 -49.90
N GLU A 573 8.85 32.42 -51.03
CA GLU A 573 8.55 32.98 -52.35
C GLU A 573 7.09 33.38 -52.47
N LEU A 574 6.17 32.52 -52.02
CA LEU A 574 4.73 32.83 -52.00
C LEU A 574 4.43 34.04 -51.11
N HIS A 575 5.08 34.11 -49.94
CA HIS A 575 4.91 35.24 -49.02
C HIS A 575 5.41 36.56 -49.62
N LEU A 576 6.58 36.56 -50.27
CA LEU A 576 7.13 37.72 -50.97
C LEU A 576 6.24 38.18 -52.14
N GLN A 577 5.62 37.24 -52.87
CA GLN A 577 4.65 37.57 -53.92
C GLN A 577 3.37 38.21 -53.37
N SER A 578 2.96 37.85 -52.15
CA SER A 578 1.78 38.38 -51.47
C SER A 578 2.02 39.71 -50.74
N MET A 579 3.28 40.06 -50.49
CA MET A 579 3.63 41.28 -49.76
C MET A 579 3.51 42.49 -50.68
N PRO A 580 2.85 43.58 -50.23
CA PRO A 580 2.91 44.84 -50.96
C PRO A 580 4.37 45.29 -51.03
N SER A 581 4.80 45.69 -52.22
CA SER A 581 6.11 46.28 -52.47
C SER A 581 6.39 47.40 -51.46
N TRP A 582 7.33 47.16 -50.54
CA TRP A 582 7.89 48.20 -49.69
C TRP A 582 9.18 48.69 -50.34
N GLY A 583 9.04 49.56 -51.34
CA GLY A 583 10.15 50.20 -52.04
C GLY A 583 9.70 51.49 -52.74
N LEU A 584 10.49 52.56 -52.55
CA LEU A 584 10.38 53.88 -53.20
C LEU A 584 10.06 53.80 -54.70
N PRO A 585 9.37 54.81 -55.28
CA PRO A 585 8.85 54.76 -56.65
C PRO A 585 10.01 54.58 -57.64
N GLY A 586 10.17 53.35 -58.12
CA GLY A 586 11.00 52.97 -59.25
C GLY A 586 10.12 52.41 -60.38
N PRO A 587 10.52 52.53 -61.66
CA PRO A 587 9.65 52.24 -62.78
C PRO A 587 9.31 50.74 -62.81
N GLU A 588 8.02 50.44 -62.73
CA GLU A 588 7.51 49.08 -62.80
C GLU A 588 7.81 48.43 -64.16
N PRO A 589 8.34 47.19 -64.20
CA PRO A 589 8.30 46.40 -65.42
C PRO A 589 6.87 45.88 -65.59
N LYS A 590 6.26 46.22 -66.74
CA LYS A 590 4.95 45.70 -67.16
C LYS A 590 5.02 44.17 -67.24
N LYS A 591 4.27 43.48 -66.37
CA LYS A 591 3.90 42.08 -66.58
C LYS A 591 2.44 42.03 -67.02
N GLU A 592 2.21 41.37 -68.15
CA GLU A 592 0.87 41.00 -68.62
C GLU A 592 0.23 40.08 -67.58
N ILE A 593 -1.00 40.43 -67.22
CA ILE A 593 -1.81 39.76 -66.21
C ILE A 593 -2.53 38.60 -66.90
N GLU A 594 -2.12 37.37 -66.61
CA GLU A 594 -3.01 36.21 -66.75
C GLU A 594 -3.72 36.03 -65.41
N GLN A 595 -5.04 36.17 -65.40
CA GLN A 595 -5.88 36.14 -64.21
C GLN A 595 -5.92 34.74 -63.60
N ALA A 596 -5.04 34.45 -62.64
CA ALA A 596 -5.21 33.33 -61.71
C ALA A 596 -5.82 33.85 -60.40
N GLN A 597 -7.02 33.37 -60.07
CA GLN A 597 -7.71 33.67 -58.81
C GLN A 597 -6.86 33.22 -57.61
N PRO A 598 -6.62 34.08 -56.61
CA PRO A 598 -5.95 33.66 -55.38
C PRO A 598 -6.89 32.80 -54.54
N ARG A 599 -6.55 31.52 -54.36
CA ARG A 599 -7.08 30.73 -53.24
C ARG A 599 -6.42 31.25 -51.98
N ALA A 600 -7.18 31.98 -51.17
CA ALA A 600 -6.81 32.31 -49.80
C ALA A 600 -6.64 30.99 -49.02
N ILE A 601 -5.42 30.68 -48.59
CA ILE A 601 -5.17 29.70 -47.54
C ILE A 601 -5.17 30.51 -46.24
N SER A 602 -6.24 30.38 -45.47
CA SER A 602 -6.34 30.92 -44.12
C SER A 602 -5.36 30.21 -43.19
N LEU A 603 -4.65 30.98 -42.38
CA LEU A 603 -3.66 30.55 -41.39
C LEU A 603 -4.27 29.87 -40.15
N GLU A 604 -5.52 29.40 -40.22
CA GLU A 604 -6.30 28.97 -39.05
C GLU A 604 -6.74 27.50 -39.06
N GLN A 605 -6.28 26.68 -40.02
CA GLN A 605 -6.59 25.24 -40.03
C GLN A 605 -5.39 24.38 -39.67
N ARG A 606 -4.92 24.51 -38.42
CA ARG A 606 -4.13 23.48 -37.71
C ARG A 606 -4.51 23.44 -36.23
N ILE A 607 -5.79 23.15 -35.97
CA ILE A 607 -6.25 22.58 -34.70
C ILE A 607 -7.21 21.45 -35.10
N PRO A 608 -6.98 20.20 -34.68
CA PRO A 608 -7.97 19.15 -34.86
C PRO A 608 -9.07 19.34 -33.80
N ASP A 609 -10.24 19.80 -34.24
CA ASP A 609 -11.46 19.67 -33.46
C ASP A 609 -11.90 18.21 -33.48
N TYR A 610 -11.63 17.49 -32.38
CA TYR A 610 -12.45 16.34 -32.05
C TYR A 610 -13.60 16.79 -31.15
N ALA A 611 -14.76 16.19 -31.43
CA ALA A 611 -15.99 16.18 -30.66
C ALA A 611 -16.86 17.45 -30.67
N VAL A 612 -17.65 17.63 -31.75
CA VAL A 612 -19.10 17.86 -31.60
C VAL A 612 -19.87 17.26 -32.80
N ASN A 613 -20.81 16.36 -32.47
CA ASN A 613 -21.92 15.83 -33.27
C ASN A 613 -21.66 14.84 -34.40
N ALA A 614 -22.03 13.59 -34.08
CA ALA A 614 -22.52 12.59 -35.00
C ALA A 614 -23.70 13.15 -35.83
N GLU A 615 -23.64 12.97 -37.14
CA GLU A 615 -24.80 12.65 -37.97
C GLU A 615 -24.32 12.09 -39.31
N ALA A 616 -24.83 10.91 -39.66
CA ALA A 616 -24.56 10.21 -40.89
C ALA A 616 -25.04 11.03 -42.10
N LYS A 617 -24.22 11.14 -43.16
CA LYS A 617 -24.69 11.44 -44.52
C LYS A 617 -23.71 10.97 -45.60
N GLU A 618 -24.20 9.98 -46.34
CA GLU A 618 -24.01 9.65 -47.77
C GLU A 618 -22.68 9.97 -48.48
N VAL A 619 -22.00 8.90 -48.86
CA VAL A 619 -20.89 8.86 -49.81
C VAL A 619 -21.41 9.20 -51.22
N LYS A 620 -21.03 10.37 -51.75
CA LYS A 620 -21.06 10.64 -53.19
C LYS A 620 -19.71 10.25 -53.78
N THR A 621 -19.73 9.28 -54.69
CA THR A 621 -18.61 8.84 -55.53
C THR A 621 -18.09 10.00 -56.38
N ALA A 622 -16.82 10.37 -56.19
CA ALA A 622 -16.11 11.32 -57.05
C ALA A 622 -15.51 10.58 -58.27
N ALA A 623 -15.59 11.22 -59.43
CA ALA A 623 -15.13 10.71 -60.73
C ALA A 623 -13.60 10.50 -60.79
N PRO A 624 -13.10 9.54 -61.60
CA PRO A 624 -11.68 9.21 -61.65
C PRO A 624 -10.84 10.30 -62.33
N VAL A 625 -9.70 10.60 -61.71
CA VAL A 625 -8.65 11.54 -62.16
C VAL A 625 -7.96 10.95 -63.40
N GLN A 626 -7.95 11.69 -64.50
CA GLN A 626 -7.23 11.31 -65.72
C GLN A 626 -5.74 11.66 -65.59
N THR A 627 -4.86 10.68 -65.75
CA THR A 627 -3.40 10.89 -65.90
C THR A 627 -3.10 11.30 -67.35
N PRO A 628 -2.26 12.32 -67.62
CA PRO A 628 -1.96 12.77 -68.98
C PRO A 628 -1.33 11.65 -69.84
N GLY A 629 -1.91 11.35 -71.01
CA GLY A 629 -1.38 10.38 -71.97
C GLY A 629 -1.94 8.96 -71.91
N ARG A 630 -2.87 8.66 -70.99
CA ARG A 630 -3.55 7.35 -70.92
C ARG A 630 -4.74 7.28 -71.90
N PRO A 631 -4.84 6.24 -72.76
CA PRO A 631 -6.04 6.00 -73.57
C PRO A 631 -7.28 5.80 -72.69
N THR A 632 -8.38 6.49 -73.02
CA THR A 632 -9.64 6.41 -72.26
C THR A 632 -10.33 5.05 -72.38
N LEU A 633 -10.08 4.33 -73.48
CA LEU A 633 -10.60 2.99 -73.77
C LEU A 633 -9.51 2.19 -74.50
N PHE A 634 -9.32 0.94 -74.10
CA PHE A 634 -8.45 0.00 -74.81
C PHE A 634 -9.30 -0.88 -75.73
N PRO A 635 -8.88 -1.13 -76.99
CA PRO A 635 -9.64 -1.93 -77.95
C PRO A 635 -9.89 -3.37 -77.52
N ASN A 636 -8.95 -3.98 -76.81
CA ASN A 636 -9.07 -5.32 -76.22
C ASN A 636 -8.20 -5.43 -74.96
N SER A 637 -8.42 -6.50 -74.19
CA SER A 637 -7.69 -6.75 -72.93
C SER A 637 -6.19 -6.93 -73.14
N TYR A 638 -5.78 -7.51 -74.28
CA TYR A 638 -4.36 -7.69 -74.63
C TYR A 638 -3.61 -6.38 -74.86
N GLU A 639 -4.19 -5.43 -75.61
CA GLU A 639 -3.59 -4.11 -75.83
C GLU A 639 -3.52 -3.29 -74.54
N ARG A 640 -4.52 -3.45 -73.65
CA ARG A 640 -4.46 -2.88 -72.30
C ARG A 640 -3.30 -3.47 -71.49
N TYR A 641 -3.10 -4.78 -71.57
CA TYR A 641 -1.99 -5.45 -70.91
C TYR A 641 -0.64 -4.95 -71.43
N GLN A 642 -0.45 -4.90 -72.76
CA GLN A 642 0.77 -4.44 -73.39
C GLN A 642 1.09 -2.98 -73.03
N TRP A 643 0.08 -2.10 -73.07
CA TRP A 643 0.25 -0.70 -72.69
C TRP A 643 0.70 -0.53 -71.23
N HIS A 644 0.17 -1.33 -70.30
CA HIS A 644 0.57 -1.32 -68.90
C HIS A 644 1.97 -1.89 -68.66
N ILE A 645 2.44 -2.83 -69.49
CA ILE A 645 3.84 -3.30 -69.46
C ILE A 645 4.79 -2.18 -69.88
N ASP A 646 4.45 -1.43 -70.94
CA ASP A 646 5.32 -0.40 -71.49
C ASP A 646 5.32 0.91 -70.68
N ASN A 647 4.19 1.25 -70.03
CA ASN A 647 4.00 2.55 -69.35
C ASN A 647 3.87 2.44 -67.81
N GLY A 648 3.89 1.23 -67.26
CA GLY A 648 3.72 0.96 -65.84
C GLY A 648 2.28 1.09 -65.32
N LEU A 649 2.05 0.59 -64.10
CA LEU A 649 0.75 0.62 -63.42
C LEU A 649 0.56 1.94 -62.69
N GLN A 650 -0.22 2.86 -63.29
CA GLN A 650 -0.35 4.24 -62.81
C GLN A 650 -1.44 4.43 -61.74
N THR A 651 -2.50 3.61 -61.76
CA THR A 651 -3.61 3.70 -60.80
C THR A 651 -3.83 2.41 -60.02
N GLU A 652 -4.51 2.48 -58.88
CA GLU A 652 -4.87 1.31 -58.07
C GLU A 652 -5.85 0.39 -58.80
N GLU A 653 -6.71 0.96 -59.66
CA GLU A 653 -7.60 0.21 -60.55
C GLU A 653 -6.81 -0.61 -61.58
N ASP A 654 -5.69 -0.09 -62.10
CA ASP A 654 -4.84 -0.83 -63.04
C ASP A 654 -4.13 -2.00 -62.37
N ARG A 655 -3.71 -1.85 -61.10
CA ARG A 655 -3.12 -2.95 -60.33
C ARG A 655 -4.13 -4.08 -60.12
N ARG A 656 -5.37 -3.73 -59.78
CA ARG A 656 -6.47 -4.70 -59.62
C ARG A 656 -6.80 -5.38 -60.94
N TRP A 657 -6.99 -4.59 -62.01
CA TRP A 657 -7.28 -5.13 -63.33
C TRP A 657 -6.15 -6.04 -63.85
N MET A 658 -4.88 -5.69 -63.64
CA MET A 658 -3.75 -6.52 -64.06
C MET A 658 -3.65 -7.83 -63.25
N ALA A 659 -3.99 -7.81 -61.95
CA ALA A 659 -4.08 -9.02 -61.16
C ALA A 659 -5.21 -9.96 -61.63
N GLU A 660 -6.36 -9.39 -62.01
CA GLU A 660 -7.49 -10.15 -62.58
C GLU A 660 -7.19 -10.69 -63.98
N TYR A 661 -6.56 -9.89 -64.85
CA TYR A 661 -6.23 -10.31 -66.22
C TYR A 661 -5.23 -11.48 -66.23
N LYS A 662 -4.24 -11.49 -65.34
CA LYS A 662 -3.29 -12.60 -65.19
C LYS A 662 -3.95 -13.94 -64.79
N GLN A 663 -5.15 -13.91 -64.22
CA GLN A 663 -5.93 -15.09 -63.86
C GLN A 663 -6.97 -15.47 -64.93
N SER A 664 -7.08 -14.67 -65.99
CA SER A 664 -8.06 -14.89 -67.04
C SER A 664 -7.65 -16.05 -67.97
N PRO A 665 -8.63 -16.79 -68.55
CA PRO A 665 -8.36 -17.81 -69.55
C PRO A 665 -7.63 -17.26 -70.78
N GLU A 666 -7.90 -15.99 -71.15
CA GLU A 666 -7.26 -15.29 -72.26
C GLU A 666 -5.75 -15.13 -72.04
N TYR A 667 -5.33 -14.71 -70.84
CA TYR A 667 -3.91 -14.60 -70.48
C TYR A 667 -3.22 -15.97 -70.51
N HIS A 668 -3.84 -16.99 -69.92
CA HIS A 668 -3.28 -18.33 -69.95
C HIS A 668 -3.17 -18.88 -71.38
N LEU A 669 -4.14 -18.62 -72.27
CA LEU A 669 -4.06 -19.06 -73.67
C LEU A 669 -2.96 -18.34 -74.46
N LEU A 670 -2.73 -17.05 -74.22
CA LEU A 670 -1.75 -16.24 -74.95
C LEU A 670 -0.31 -16.46 -74.46
N PHE A 671 -0.11 -16.78 -73.18
CA PHE A 671 1.22 -16.84 -72.56
C PHE A 671 1.64 -18.24 -72.04
N ALA A 672 0.78 -19.27 -72.10
CA ALA A 672 1.12 -20.63 -71.65
C ALA A 672 2.28 -21.31 -72.41
N ALA A 673 2.74 -20.77 -73.55
CA ALA A 673 3.89 -21.28 -74.29
C ALA A 673 5.23 -20.63 -73.88
N PHE A 674 5.22 -19.62 -73.00
CA PHE A 674 6.42 -18.86 -72.60
C PHE A 674 6.82 -19.03 -71.12
N GLU A 675 6.06 -19.82 -70.35
CA GLU A 675 6.37 -20.17 -68.94
C GLU A 675 6.56 -21.70 -68.76
N SER A 676 7.25 -22.36 -69.71
CA SER A 676 7.76 -23.73 -69.58
C SER A 676 9.27 -23.79 -69.80
#